data_AF-A0A0Z8F247-F1
#
_entry.id   AF-A0A0Z8F247-F1
#
_cell.length_a   1.000
_cell.length_b   1.000
_cell.length_c   1.000
_cell.angle_alpha   90.00
_cell.angle_beta   90.00
_cell.angle_gamma   90.00
#
_symmetry.space_group_name_H-M   'P 1'
#
loop_
_entity.id
_entity.type
_entity.pdbx_description
1 polymer ?
#
loop_
_entity_poly.entity_id
_entity_poly.type
_entity_poly.pdbx_seq_one_letter_code
_entity_poly.pdbx_strand_id
1 'polypeptide(L)'
;MDRDLKIQSMKTYFKKSIQKDILMKVVLMLAAIAIGIFSLSEYLVDYITISQTVTEFRYVLQVLSAISILIFSSYLSVSIGGEFFRKLIDSYFVYLLISYFLIMTQNLNNESFDITTFDVDYFFEIGSFGVIFIIISLAFVLKYLTSKVEVIRKYSNYLNENKSTNLLLALLVSVIVLHDSKLIEKLKQFLALSDYSDYQQFYLQILYFSATVILIVIFVTISFWKAMNKLKNNQSSLSLVIISSLFLAMIFNFFIQFGIRMNEDFYGEYIFPGATAFQIILFALINLTVYLLFNRYWPSTILIIFSGITVAIVNGMKYSMRREPLLLTDFSMVSQLDLIFNYIDLKILSVAILLIITSVFITFFLKSRYLTGKIIAKVKIQLVVLSAVFTVFVGILTVFFNQENGRIADNIPILSRLNNSYNISFTGHATTARFQSLSYVWMKQFTRPIMDKPNNYNQQTIQTLVEKYKKRAAEINASRSQLIEDETVIFILSESLADPTRLEGVTLSQDVLPNFKEIASETTSGLMKSDAYGGGTANIEIQTLLGLPYYNLSSSISIYNTEVVPKMKKLPSISDVYHSQNRYVIHLGETKLYSRGEVYGKLGFDSFIANDNLALPPTESIKYGNFPSDSSTYQNILDKLDMNQSQFFSVITYQNHVPWSIGEPSEITGVGEGFSADENNQLSNFSRLLFETDKVTKEFLDKLSTMEKKITVVFYGDHLPGLYPETLFKNNSESKYLTDYFIWSNKDNQKLNFPLVNSSDFPAVLLAHTNSKVSPYYALLTDVIEKSSVDKTELDEEGQLTADDLKLIQYDITVGKNYLKNYAEFFSVEN
;
A
#
# COMPACT_ATOMS: atom_id res chain seq x y z
N MET A 1 -26.32 -10.92 -68.77
CA MET A 1 -26.12 -9.46 -68.68
C MET A 1 -26.11 -8.95 -67.23
N ASP A 2 -27.02 -9.40 -66.36
CA ASP A 2 -27.08 -8.92 -64.96
C ASP A 2 -26.09 -9.60 -63.99
N ARG A 3 -25.58 -10.80 -64.35
CA ARG A 3 -24.55 -11.52 -63.57
C ARG A 3 -23.16 -10.91 -63.72
N ASP A 4 -22.84 -10.43 -64.92
CA ASP A 4 -21.54 -9.80 -65.23
C ASP A 4 -21.42 -8.41 -64.59
N LEU A 5 -22.52 -7.65 -64.51
CA LEU A 5 -22.58 -6.35 -63.81
C LEU A 5 -22.39 -6.50 -62.29
N LYS A 6 -22.92 -7.56 -61.65
CA LYS A 6 -22.66 -7.87 -60.23
C LYS A 6 -21.22 -8.32 -59.97
N ILE A 7 -20.61 -9.08 -60.87
CA ILE A 7 -19.21 -9.50 -60.76
C ILE A 7 -18.28 -8.29 -60.97
N GLN A 8 -18.64 -7.38 -61.88
CA GLN A 8 -17.85 -6.18 -62.16
C GLN A 8 -18.00 -5.13 -61.05
N SER A 9 -19.17 -4.99 -60.41
CA SER A 9 -19.36 -4.14 -59.24
C SER A 9 -18.66 -4.72 -57.99
N MET A 10 -18.68 -6.04 -57.76
CA MET A 10 -17.87 -6.68 -56.72
C MET A 10 -16.38 -6.54 -56.98
N LYS A 11 -15.90 -6.75 -58.22
CA LYS A 11 -14.50 -6.50 -58.58
C LYS A 11 -14.10 -5.05 -58.37
N THR A 12 -15.00 -4.09 -58.57
CA THR A 12 -14.74 -2.66 -58.36
C THR A 12 -14.77 -2.28 -56.87
N TYR A 13 -15.63 -2.93 -56.07
CA TYR A 13 -15.69 -2.81 -54.62
C TYR A 13 -14.44 -3.42 -53.95
N PHE A 14 -13.98 -4.58 -54.42
CA PHE A 14 -12.70 -5.19 -54.03
C PHE A 14 -11.48 -4.52 -54.68
N LYS A 15 -11.61 -3.72 -55.76
CA LYS A 15 -10.50 -2.88 -56.27
C LYS A 15 -10.25 -1.64 -55.41
N LYS A 16 -11.21 -1.26 -54.56
CA LYS A 16 -11.01 -0.40 -53.38
C LYS A 16 -10.40 -1.19 -52.19
N SER A 17 -9.79 -2.35 -52.48
CA SER A 17 -8.98 -3.18 -51.58
C SER A 17 -8.02 -2.33 -50.77
N ILE A 18 -7.94 -2.65 -49.48
CA ILE A 18 -6.91 -2.28 -48.51
C ILE A 18 -5.62 -1.83 -49.23
N GLN A 19 -5.19 -0.59 -48.97
CA GLN A 19 -3.96 -0.06 -49.55
C GLN A 19 -2.84 -1.07 -49.37
N LYS A 20 -2.12 -1.41 -50.46
CA LYS A 20 -1.12 -2.49 -50.48
C LYS A 20 -0.07 -2.35 -49.38
N ASP A 21 0.30 -1.12 -49.02
CA ASP A 21 1.18 -0.79 -47.88
C ASP A 21 0.62 -1.28 -46.51
N ILE A 22 -0.69 -1.17 -46.28
CA ILE A 22 -1.32 -1.67 -45.05
C ILE A 22 -1.22 -3.20 -44.98
N LEU A 23 -1.50 -3.90 -46.09
CA LEU A 23 -1.39 -5.36 -46.15
C LEU A 23 0.03 -5.82 -45.82
N MET A 24 1.04 -5.11 -46.33
CA MET A 24 2.45 -5.40 -46.09
C MET A 24 2.85 -5.22 -44.61
N LYS A 25 2.35 -4.17 -43.95
CA LYS A 25 2.54 -3.96 -42.51
C LYS A 25 1.88 -5.04 -41.67
N VAL A 26 0.67 -5.47 -42.04
CA VAL A 26 -0.04 -6.57 -41.37
C VAL A 26 0.74 -7.88 -41.51
N VAL A 27 1.24 -8.19 -42.70
CA VAL A 27 2.07 -9.38 -42.94
C VAL A 27 3.33 -9.38 -42.05
N LEU A 28 4.00 -8.24 -41.93
CA LEU A 28 5.16 -8.10 -41.03
C LEU A 28 4.79 -8.32 -39.55
N MET A 29 3.65 -7.79 -39.10
CA MET A 29 3.18 -8.02 -37.72
C MET A 29 2.84 -9.49 -37.47
N LEU A 30 2.13 -10.13 -38.40
CA LEU A 30 1.80 -11.56 -38.30
C LEU A 30 3.07 -12.42 -38.30
N ALA A 31 4.07 -12.07 -39.10
CA ALA A 31 5.36 -12.75 -39.11
C ALA A 31 6.08 -12.64 -37.74
N ALA A 32 6.05 -11.47 -37.10
CA ALA A 32 6.63 -11.29 -35.77
C ALA A 32 5.90 -12.13 -34.71
N ILE A 33 4.57 -12.16 -34.78
CA ILE A 33 3.73 -12.97 -33.88
C ILE A 33 4.03 -14.46 -34.07
N ALA A 34 4.14 -14.94 -35.31
CA ALA A 34 4.44 -16.34 -35.59
C ALA A 34 5.83 -16.76 -35.05
N ILE A 35 6.85 -15.94 -35.22
CA ILE A 35 8.17 -16.15 -34.61
C ILE A 35 8.04 -16.18 -33.09
N GLY A 36 7.35 -15.20 -32.51
CA GLY A 36 7.16 -15.07 -31.06
C GLY A 36 6.47 -16.28 -30.42
N ILE A 37 5.35 -16.72 -30.99
CA ILE A 37 4.59 -17.88 -30.49
C ILE A 37 5.43 -19.14 -30.59
N PHE A 38 6.11 -19.36 -31.72
CA PHE A 38 6.98 -20.51 -31.88
C PHE A 38 8.08 -20.52 -30.82
N SER A 39 8.83 -19.43 -30.68
CA SER A 39 9.91 -19.31 -29.69
C SER A 39 9.43 -19.50 -28.27
N LEU A 40 8.36 -18.83 -27.84
CA LEU A 40 7.81 -19.03 -26.49
C LEU A 40 7.32 -20.46 -26.28
N SER A 41 6.69 -21.07 -27.29
CA SER A 41 6.23 -22.45 -27.17
C SER A 41 7.39 -23.44 -27.00
N GLU A 42 8.54 -23.22 -27.65
CA GLU A 42 9.73 -24.06 -27.45
C GLU A 42 10.17 -24.08 -25.98
N TYR A 43 10.18 -22.92 -25.31
CA TYR A 43 10.63 -22.82 -23.92
C TYR A 43 9.58 -23.24 -22.89
N LEU A 44 8.29 -23.20 -23.24
CA LEU A 44 7.19 -23.46 -22.31
C LEU A 44 6.62 -24.88 -22.42
N VAL A 45 6.71 -25.55 -23.57
CA VAL A 45 6.12 -26.88 -23.78
C VAL A 45 6.82 -27.98 -22.97
N ASP A 46 8.12 -27.85 -22.68
CA ASP A 46 8.86 -28.82 -21.85
C ASP A 46 8.32 -28.94 -20.40
N TYR A 47 7.48 -27.99 -19.96
CA TYR A 47 6.87 -27.95 -18.63
C TYR A 47 5.44 -28.53 -18.56
N ILE A 48 4.85 -28.92 -19.69
CA ILE A 48 3.49 -29.45 -19.77
C ILE A 48 3.57 -30.93 -20.14
N THR A 49 2.74 -31.78 -19.54
CA THR A 49 2.58 -33.19 -19.95
C THR A 49 2.13 -33.24 -21.41
N ILE A 50 3.06 -33.60 -22.31
CA ILE A 50 2.89 -33.44 -23.75
C ILE A 50 1.87 -34.46 -24.30
N SER A 51 0.73 -33.98 -24.78
CA SER A 51 -0.15 -34.76 -25.66
C SER A 51 0.38 -34.73 -27.09
N GLN A 52 0.13 -35.80 -27.87
CA GLN A 52 0.60 -35.91 -29.26
C GLN A 52 0.13 -34.74 -30.15
N THR A 53 -1.02 -34.15 -29.83
CA THR A 53 -1.61 -33.00 -30.53
C THR A 53 -0.81 -31.70 -30.35
N VAL A 54 -0.12 -31.53 -29.21
CA VAL A 54 0.77 -30.38 -28.95
C VAL A 54 2.00 -30.45 -29.87
N THR A 55 2.53 -31.66 -30.11
CA THR A 55 3.69 -31.86 -30.99
C THR A 55 3.36 -31.55 -32.46
N GLU A 56 2.18 -31.96 -32.95
CA GLU A 56 1.76 -31.66 -34.33
C GLU A 56 1.58 -30.15 -34.58
N PHE A 57 0.97 -29.44 -33.63
CA PHE A 57 0.80 -27.99 -33.72
C PHE A 57 2.15 -27.24 -33.69
N ARG A 58 3.12 -27.74 -32.92
CA ARG A 58 4.49 -27.21 -32.87
C ARG A 58 5.18 -27.25 -34.24
N TYR A 59 5.03 -28.32 -35.03
CA TYR A 59 5.58 -28.38 -36.39
C TYR A 59 4.96 -27.32 -37.32
N VAL A 60 3.65 -27.08 -37.20
CA VAL A 60 2.98 -26.02 -37.96
C VAL A 60 3.57 -24.64 -37.61
N LEU A 61 3.76 -24.37 -36.31
CA LEU A 61 4.39 -23.13 -35.84
C LEU A 61 5.84 -22.98 -36.32
N GLN A 62 6.61 -24.08 -36.37
CA GLN A 62 7.97 -24.08 -36.89
C GLN A 62 8.01 -23.68 -38.37
N VAL A 63 7.14 -24.25 -39.20
CA VAL A 63 7.04 -23.91 -40.62
C VAL A 63 6.62 -22.44 -40.79
N LEU A 64 5.64 -21.98 -40.02
CA LEU A 64 5.20 -20.57 -40.04
C LEU A 64 6.32 -19.62 -39.59
N SER A 65 7.12 -20.00 -38.59
CA SER A 65 8.28 -19.24 -38.14
C SER A 65 9.36 -19.16 -39.22
N ALA A 66 9.66 -20.28 -39.91
CA ALA A 66 10.61 -20.30 -41.02
C ALA A 66 10.17 -19.40 -42.20
N ILE A 67 8.88 -19.43 -42.57
CA ILE A 67 8.30 -18.52 -43.56
C ILE A 67 8.42 -17.06 -43.08
N SER A 68 8.16 -16.82 -41.80
CA SER A 68 8.24 -15.48 -41.19
C SER A 68 9.66 -14.92 -41.19
N ILE A 69 10.68 -15.75 -40.94
CA ILE A 69 12.09 -15.38 -41.07
C ILE A 69 12.40 -14.93 -42.51
N LEU A 70 11.94 -15.68 -43.53
CA LEU A 70 12.12 -15.30 -44.94
C LEU A 70 11.43 -13.96 -45.27
N ILE A 71 10.24 -13.71 -44.70
CA ILE A 71 9.54 -12.42 -44.82
C ILE A 71 10.42 -11.31 -44.22
N PHE A 72 10.87 -11.44 -42.98
CA PHE A 72 11.75 -10.46 -42.34
C PHE A 72 13.02 -10.20 -43.14
N SER A 73 13.71 -11.26 -43.58
CA SER A 73 14.92 -11.17 -44.40
C SER A 73 14.68 -10.43 -45.72
N SER A 74 13.53 -10.65 -46.36
CA SER A 74 13.14 -9.96 -47.59
C SER A 74 12.97 -8.46 -47.36
N TYR A 75 12.23 -8.05 -46.32
CA TYR A 75 12.06 -6.63 -45.99
C TYR A 75 13.34 -5.96 -45.49
N LEU A 76 14.16 -6.71 -44.75
CA LEU A 76 15.46 -6.25 -44.30
C LEU A 76 16.39 -6.04 -45.49
N SER A 77 16.38 -6.89 -46.52
CA SER A 77 17.27 -6.77 -47.69
C SER A 77 17.17 -5.40 -48.40
N VAL A 78 16.01 -4.75 -48.37
CA VAL A 78 15.75 -3.42 -48.96
C VAL A 78 15.88 -2.26 -47.96
N SER A 79 16.06 -2.57 -46.68
CA SER A 79 16.22 -1.61 -45.58
C SER A 79 17.60 -1.64 -44.93
N ILE A 80 18.43 -2.63 -45.28
CA ILE A 80 19.72 -2.90 -44.66
C ILE A 80 20.76 -1.85 -45.06
N GLY A 81 21.28 -1.16 -44.04
CA GLY A 81 22.27 -0.09 -44.14
C GLY A 81 22.85 0.26 -42.76
N GLY A 82 23.93 1.04 -42.73
CA GLY A 82 24.66 1.35 -41.49
C GLY A 82 23.81 2.03 -40.41
N GLU A 83 22.92 2.96 -40.80
CA GLU A 83 22.02 3.62 -39.84
C GLU A 83 21.03 2.63 -39.20
N PHE A 84 20.50 1.68 -39.98
CA PHE A 84 19.56 0.69 -39.47
C PHE A 84 20.23 -0.20 -38.42
N PHE A 85 21.42 -0.71 -38.71
CA PHE A 85 22.18 -1.54 -37.77
C PHE A 85 22.51 -0.79 -36.49
N ARG A 86 22.98 0.47 -36.60
CA ARG A 86 23.23 1.30 -35.43
C ARG A 86 21.97 1.44 -34.57
N LYS A 87 20.81 1.71 -35.18
CA LYS A 87 19.54 1.80 -34.44
C LYS A 87 19.12 0.47 -33.79
N LEU A 88 19.35 -0.66 -34.46
CA LEU A 88 19.05 -1.98 -33.90
C LEU A 88 19.93 -2.29 -32.69
N ILE A 89 21.24 -2.05 -32.81
CA ILE A 89 22.22 -2.21 -31.74
C ILE A 89 21.90 -1.28 -30.57
N ASP A 90 21.68 0.01 -30.83
CA ASP A 90 21.32 1.00 -29.80
C ASP A 90 20.03 0.57 -29.08
N SER A 91 19.02 0.07 -29.81
CA SER A 91 17.76 -0.39 -29.22
C SER A 91 17.92 -1.65 -28.37
N TYR A 92 18.80 -2.57 -28.78
CA TYR A 92 19.17 -3.74 -27.99
C TYR A 92 19.84 -3.34 -26.67
N PHE A 93 20.84 -2.44 -26.70
CA PHE A 93 21.49 -1.97 -25.47
C PHE A 93 20.54 -1.22 -24.54
N VAL A 94 19.67 -0.37 -25.10
CA VAL A 94 18.64 0.32 -24.30
C VAL A 94 17.70 -0.70 -23.66
N TYR A 95 17.32 -1.75 -24.38
CA TYR A 95 16.51 -2.84 -23.84
C TYR A 95 17.22 -3.58 -22.70
N LEU A 96 18.49 -3.95 -22.86
CA LEU A 96 19.27 -4.61 -21.80
C LEU A 96 19.34 -3.77 -20.52
N LEU A 97 19.60 -2.46 -20.67
CA LEU A 97 19.62 -1.53 -19.53
C LEU A 97 18.27 -1.49 -18.79
N ILE A 98 17.16 -1.45 -19.53
CA ILE A 98 15.82 -1.47 -18.93
C ILE A 98 15.55 -2.82 -18.25
N SER A 99 15.85 -3.94 -18.94
CA SER A 99 15.64 -5.29 -18.42
C SER A 99 16.41 -5.51 -17.11
N TYR A 100 17.70 -5.15 -17.09
CA TYR A 100 18.55 -5.24 -15.91
C TYR A 100 18.07 -4.34 -14.76
N PHE A 101 17.67 -3.10 -15.06
CA PHE A 101 17.16 -2.18 -14.03
C PHE A 101 15.86 -2.69 -13.37
N LEU A 102 14.98 -3.33 -14.16
CA LEU A 102 13.77 -3.96 -13.62
C LEU A 102 14.10 -5.16 -12.73
N ILE A 103 15.08 -5.99 -13.10
CA ILE A 103 15.55 -7.12 -12.28
C ILE A 103 16.14 -6.61 -10.97
N MET A 104 16.99 -5.60 -11.03
CA MET A 104 17.57 -4.97 -9.85
C MET A 104 16.47 -4.46 -8.91
N THR A 105 15.44 -3.80 -9.46
CA THR A 105 14.32 -3.31 -8.63
C THR A 105 13.54 -4.46 -7.98
N GLN A 106 13.35 -5.56 -8.71
CA GLN A 106 12.58 -6.72 -8.22
C GLN A 106 13.34 -7.55 -7.20
N ASN A 107 14.66 -7.49 -7.21
CA ASN A 107 15.53 -8.19 -6.27
C ASN A 107 16.01 -7.29 -5.12
N LEU A 108 15.39 -6.13 -4.90
CA LEU A 108 15.77 -5.23 -3.80
C LEU A 108 15.64 -5.84 -2.40
N ASN A 109 14.78 -6.85 -2.24
CA ASN A 109 14.62 -7.61 -1.00
C ASN A 109 15.39 -8.95 -1.02
N ASN A 110 16.16 -9.24 -2.08
CA ASN A 110 16.94 -10.47 -2.18
C ASN A 110 18.35 -10.25 -1.64
N GLU A 111 18.68 -10.82 -0.49
CA GLU A 111 20.02 -10.71 0.11
C GLU A 111 21.13 -11.27 -0.77
N SER A 112 20.82 -12.27 -1.60
CA SER A 112 21.80 -12.87 -2.52
C SER A 112 22.08 -12.01 -3.75
N PHE A 113 21.26 -10.98 -4.00
CA PHE A 113 21.41 -10.09 -5.14
C PHE A 113 22.14 -8.80 -4.76
N ASP A 114 23.45 -8.76 -5.02
CA ASP A 114 24.24 -7.57 -4.75
C ASP A 114 24.08 -6.51 -5.84
N ILE A 115 23.25 -5.51 -5.56
CA ILE A 115 22.98 -4.35 -6.43
C ILE A 115 24.22 -3.49 -6.72
N THR A 116 25.28 -3.59 -5.91
CA THR A 116 26.52 -2.82 -6.09
C THR A 116 27.45 -3.47 -7.10
N THR A 117 27.29 -4.77 -7.32
CA THR A 117 28.00 -5.51 -8.35
C THR A 117 27.23 -5.51 -9.67
N PHE A 118 27.91 -5.22 -10.76
CA PHE A 118 27.33 -5.38 -12.09
C PHE A 118 27.46 -6.85 -12.49
N ASP A 119 26.36 -7.59 -12.43
CA ASP A 119 26.34 -8.99 -12.83
C ASP A 119 26.16 -9.10 -14.36
N VAL A 120 27.22 -9.57 -15.00
CA VAL A 120 27.30 -9.72 -16.46
C VAL A 120 26.34 -10.80 -16.97
N ASP A 121 26.12 -11.85 -16.18
CA ASP A 121 25.26 -12.98 -16.53
C ASP A 121 23.79 -12.57 -16.49
N TYR A 122 23.39 -11.72 -15.55
CA TYR A 122 22.06 -11.10 -15.56
C TYR A 122 21.92 -9.97 -16.58
N PHE A 123 23.00 -9.38 -17.09
CA PHE A 123 22.90 -8.26 -18.03
C PHE A 123 22.69 -8.70 -19.48
N PHE A 124 23.51 -9.62 -20.00
CA PHE A 124 23.49 -9.97 -21.42
C PHE A 124 22.43 -11.02 -21.78
N GLU A 125 21.79 -10.85 -22.95
CA GLU A 125 20.80 -11.79 -23.48
C GLU A 125 21.17 -12.24 -24.90
N ILE A 126 21.75 -13.42 -25.01
CA ILE A 126 22.20 -13.96 -26.30
C ILE A 126 21.14 -14.84 -26.99
N GLY A 127 20.01 -15.15 -26.33
CA GLY A 127 18.98 -16.06 -26.83
C GLY A 127 18.41 -15.67 -28.19
N SER A 128 18.30 -14.37 -28.47
CA SER A 128 17.80 -13.88 -29.77
C SER A 128 18.83 -13.90 -30.90
N PHE A 129 20.14 -14.07 -30.60
CA PHE A 129 21.20 -13.84 -31.58
C PHE A 129 21.13 -14.82 -32.75
N GLY A 130 20.75 -16.08 -32.51
CA GLY A 130 20.60 -17.09 -33.58
C GLY A 130 19.57 -16.66 -34.63
N VAL A 131 18.35 -16.33 -34.20
CA VAL A 131 17.26 -15.92 -35.11
C VAL A 131 17.60 -14.62 -35.84
N ILE A 132 18.13 -13.62 -35.12
CA ILE A 132 18.50 -12.32 -35.70
C ILE A 132 19.66 -12.49 -36.71
N PHE A 133 20.66 -13.32 -36.40
CA PHE A 133 21.78 -13.62 -37.29
C PHE A 133 21.32 -14.30 -38.58
N ILE A 134 20.40 -15.28 -38.49
CA ILE A 134 19.79 -15.93 -39.67
C ILE A 134 19.05 -14.90 -40.52
N ILE A 135 18.21 -14.05 -39.89
CA ILE A 135 17.45 -13.01 -40.59
C ILE A 135 18.39 -12.07 -41.36
N ILE A 136 19.45 -11.59 -40.71
CA ILE A 136 20.45 -10.68 -41.29
C ILE A 136 21.23 -11.35 -42.42
N SER A 137 21.70 -12.58 -42.21
CA SER A 137 22.49 -13.33 -43.20
C SER A 137 21.69 -13.58 -44.48
N LEU A 138 20.45 -14.04 -44.34
CA LEU A 138 19.53 -14.21 -45.46
C LEU A 138 19.21 -12.88 -46.15
N ALA A 139 19.08 -11.78 -45.40
CA ALA A 139 18.85 -10.46 -45.98
C ALA A 139 20.02 -10.00 -46.87
N PHE A 140 21.27 -10.28 -46.47
CA PHE A 140 22.45 -10.01 -47.30
C PHE A 140 22.48 -10.87 -48.57
N VAL A 141 22.15 -12.16 -48.45
CA VAL A 141 22.03 -13.05 -49.61
C VAL A 141 20.97 -12.54 -50.59
N LEU A 142 19.79 -12.17 -50.11
CA LEU A 142 18.71 -11.62 -50.93
C LEU A 142 19.11 -10.30 -51.59
N LYS A 143 19.81 -9.42 -50.86
CA LYS A 143 20.35 -8.17 -51.41
C LYS A 143 21.40 -8.43 -52.50
N TYR A 144 22.27 -9.42 -52.32
CA TYR A 144 23.22 -9.83 -53.35
C TYR A 144 22.50 -10.38 -54.59
N LEU A 145 21.53 -11.29 -54.40
CA LEU A 145 20.73 -11.89 -55.48
C LEU A 145 19.90 -10.87 -56.25
N THR A 146 19.50 -9.76 -55.62
CA THR A 146 18.82 -8.63 -56.28
C THR A 146 19.64 -8.07 -57.46
N SER A 147 20.98 -8.16 -57.40
CA SER A 147 21.87 -7.74 -58.50
C SER A 147 22.04 -8.78 -59.61
N LYS A 148 21.61 -10.03 -59.37
CA LYS A 148 21.86 -11.19 -60.26
C LYS A 148 20.60 -11.76 -60.90
N VAL A 149 19.44 -11.63 -60.24
CA VAL A 149 18.18 -12.28 -60.65
C VAL A 149 17.09 -11.23 -60.84
N GLU A 150 16.56 -11.15 -62.06
CA GLU A 150 15.59 -10.11 -62.45
C GLU A 150 14.26 -10.19 -61.69
N VAL A 151 13.76 -11.40 -61.43
CA VAL A 151 12.52 -11.60 -60.66
C VAL A 151 12.69 -11.07 -59.23
N ILE A 152 13.83 -11.37 -58.59
CA ILE A 152 14.17 -10.89 -57.24
C ILE A 152 14.33 -9.36 -57.26
N ARG A 153 14.95 -8.80 -58.30
CA ARG A 153 15.05 -7.35 -58.49
C ARG A 153 13.68 -6.67 -58.55
N LYS A 154 12.75 -7.21 -59.33
CA LYS A 154 11.38 -6.68 -59.44
C LYS A 154 10.63 -6.73 -58.10
N TYR A 155 10.78 -7.84 -57.37
CA TYR A 155 10.18 -8.00 -56.04
C TYR A 155 10.81 -7.07 -54.98
N SER A 156 12.14 -6.93 -54.99
CA SER A 156 12.88 -6.01 -54.13
C SER A 156 12.47 -4.55 -54.37
N ASN A 157 12.31 -4.13 -55.63
CA ASN A 157 11.83 -2.78 -55.95
C ASN A 157 10.42 -2.54 -55.38
N TYR A 158 9.54 -3.52 -55.52
CA TYR A 158 8.19 -3.47 -54.95
C TYR A 158 8.19 -3.35 -53.41
N LEU A 159 9.06 -4.10 -52.73
CA LEU A 159 9.26 -4.00 -51.28
C LEU A 159 9.82 -2.63 -50.88
N ASN A 160 10.77 -2.10 -51.65
CA ASN A 160 11.43 -0.82 -51.37
C ASN A 160 10.46 0.36 -51.46
N GLU A 161 9.50 0.34 -52.40
CA GLU A 161 8.46 1.36 -52.54
C GLU A 161 7.49 1.41 -51.34
N ASN A 162 7.30 0.28 -50.65
CA ASN A 162 6.34 0.13 -49.56
C ASN A 162 7.02 -0.16 -48.21
N LYS A 163 8.31 0.14 -48.07
CA LYS A 163 9.06 -0.23 -46.86
C LYS A 163 8.69 0.65 -45.66
N SER A 164 8.58 0.03 -44.49
CA SER A 164 8.46 0.74 -43.21
C SER A 164 9.64 0.39 -42.30
N THR A 165 10.73 1.13 -42.44
CA THR A 165 11.97 0.87 -41.72
C THR A 165 11.82 0.96 -40.19
N ASN A 166 11.00 1.89 -39.69
CA ASN A 166 10.75 2.02 -38.25
C ASN A 166 9.91 0.85 -37.69
N LEU A 167 8.92 0.38 -38.44
CA LEU A 167 8.13 -0.79 -38.03
C LEU A 167 8.98 -2.06 -38.06
N LEU A 168 9.78 -2.25 -39.12
CA LEU A 168 10.71 -3.38 -39.22
C LEU A 168 11.69 -3.41 -38.04
N LEU A 169 12.28 -2.26 -37.70
CA LEU A 169 13.16 -2.12 -36.53
C LEU A 169 12.44 -2.53 -35.24
N ALA A 170 11.26 -1.96 -34.99
CA ALA A 170 10.44 -2.24 -33.82
C ALA A 170 10.06 -3.72 -33.70
N LEU A 171 9.72 -4.36 -34.81
CA LEU A 171 9.36 -5.79 -34.84
C LEU A 171 10.59 -6.68 -34.59
N LEU A 172 11.77 -6.35 -35.12
CA LEU A 172 13.00 -7.07 -34.79
C LEU A 172 13.38 -6.91 -33.31
N VAL A 173 13.20 -5.72 -32.74
CA VAL A 173 13.37 -5.52 -31.29
C VAL A 173 12.33 -6.35 -30.52
N SER A 174 11.09 -6.46 -31.01
CA SER A 174 10.07 -7.31 -30.37
C SER A 174 10.46 -8.79 -30.38
N VAL A 175 11.06 -9.27 -31.47
CA VAL A 175 11.61 -10.64 -31.55
C VAL A 175 12.72 -10.83 -30.51
N ILE A 176 13.60 -9.85 -30.32
CA ILE A 176 14.63 -9.88 -29.28
C ILE A 176 13.99 -10.00 -27.89
N VAL A 177 13.04 -9.13 -27.55
CA VAL A 177 12.36 -9.11 -26.25
C VAL A 177 11.64 -10.45 -25.97
N LEU A 178 11.03 -11.06 -26.97
CA LEU A 178 10.33 -12.35 -26.81
C LEU A 178 11.26 -13.56 -26.59
N HIS A 179 12.56 -13.41 -26.86
CA HIS A 179 13.58 -14.44 -26.57
C HIS A 179 14.36 -14.15 -25.29
N ASP A 180 13.99 -13.12 -24.53
CA ASP A 180 14.63 -12.78 -23.26
C ASP A 180 14.29 -13.84 -22.21
N SER A 181 15.34 -14.41 -21.60
CA SER A 181 15.19 -15.49 -20.63
C SER A 181 14.38 -15.08 -19.40
N LYS A 182 14.53 -13.83 -18.93
CA LYS A 182 13.83 -13.29 -17.75
C LYS A 182 12.36 -13.02 -18.04
N LEU A 183 12.03 -12.57 -19.25
CA LEU A 183 10.64 -12.42 -19.66
C LEU A 183 9.95 -13.79 -19.72
N ILE A 184 10.63 -14.81 -20.25
CA ILE A 184 10.12 -16.19 -20.31
C ILE A 184 9.87 -16.74 -18.91
N GLU A 185 10.81 -16.55 -17.98
CA GLU A 185 10.65 -16.98 -16.59
C GLU A 185 9.44 -16.32 -15.90
N LYS A 186 9.28 -15.00 -16.07
CA LYS A 186 8.10 -14.28 -15.59
C LYS A 186 6.81 -14.73 -16.26
N LEU A 187 6.87 -15.10 -17.53
CA LEU A 187 5.72 -15.64 -18.24
C LEU A 187 5.29 -17.00 -17.67
N LYS A 188 6.24 -17.85 -17.25
CA LYS A 188 5.92 -19.11 -16.55
C LYS A 188 5.12 -18.85 -15.27
N GLN A 189 5.57 -17.88 -14.46
CA GLN A 189 4.82 -17.45 -13.26
C GLN A 189 3.44 -16.87 -13.63
N PHE A 190 3.37 -16.05 -14.68
CA PHE A 190 2.13 -15.37 -15.08
C PHE A 190 1.06 -16.31 -15.67
N LEU A 191 1.46 -17.39 -16.35
CA LEU A 191 0.57 -18.36 -16.98
C LEU A 191 0.13 -19.51 -16.06
N ALA A 192 0.72 -19.64 -14.85
CA ALA A 192 0.39 -20.69 -13.87
C ALA A 192 0.29 -22.09 -14.51
N LEU A 193 1.34 -22.49 -15.25
CA LEU A 193 1.34 -23.61 -16.20
C LEU A 193 1.20 -25.03 -15.60
N SER A 194 0.68 -25.19 -14.38
CA SER A 194 0.73 -26.48 -13.69
C SER A 194 -0.34 -27.49 -14.09
N ASP A 195 -1.33 -27.16 -14.94
CA ASP A 195 -2.33 -28.17 -15.37
C ASP A 195 -3.15 -27.78 -16.63
N TYR A 196 -2.50 -27.52 -17.78
CA TYR A 196 -3.24 -27.34 -19.05
C TYR A 196 -3.58 -28.68 -19.69
N SER A 197 -4.74 -29.24 -19.33
CA SER A 197 -5.37 -30.31 -20.10
C SER A 197 -5.91 -29.84 -21.47
N ASP A 198 -6.10 -28.52 -21.64
CA ASP A 198 -6.55 -27.88 -22.89
C ASP A 198 -5.42 -27.09 -23.57
N TYR A 199 -4.76 -27.72 -24.55
CA TYR A 199 -3.67 -27.10 -25.31
C TYR A 199 -4.12 -25.87 -26.13
N GLN A 200 -5.41 -25.76 -26.48
CA GLN A 200 -5.89 -24.62 -27.28
C GLN A 200 -5.85 -23.34 -26.45
N GLN A 201 -6.26 -23.41 -25.18
CA GLN A 201 -6.18 -22.29 -24.24
C GLN A 201 -4.73 -21.85 -24.00
N PHE A 202 -3.81 -22.80 -23.88
CA PHE A 202 -2.38 -22.51 -23.75
C PHE A 202 -1.85 -21.68 -24.94
N TYR A 203 -2.06 -22.14 -26.17
CA TYR A 203 -1.60 -21.41 -27.36
C TYR A 203 -2.33 -20.07 -27.57
N LEU A 204 -3.61 -19.98 -27.19
CA LEU A 204 -4.35 -18.71 -27.20
C LEU A 204 -3.77 -17.69 -26.23
N GLN A 205 -3.37 -18.11 -25.02
CA GLN A 205 -2.73 -17.24 -24.05
C GLN A 205 -1.33 -16.81 -24.51
N ILE A 206 -0.53 -17.71 -25.08
CA ILE A 206 0.77 -17.36 -25.68
C ILE A 206 0.58 -16.36 -26.82
N LEU A 207 -0.40 -16.56 -27.70
CA LEU A 207 -0.74 -15.64 -28.78
C LEU A 207 -1.11 -14.25 -28.23
N TYR A 208 -2.01 -14.20 -27.24
CA TYR A 208 -2.44 -12.96 -26.61
C TYR A 208 -1.28 -12.21 -25.95
N PHE A 209 -0.44 -12.94 -25.21
CA PHE A 209 0.75 -12.39 -24.58
C PHE A 209 1.75 -11.87 -25.61
N SER A 210 2.11 -12.68 -26.61
CA SER A 210 3.04 -12.32 -27.69
C SER A 210 2.57 -11.06 -28.41
N ALA A 211 1.29 -11.02 -28.80
CA ALA A 211 0.70 -9.87 -29.46
C ALA A 211 0.77 -8.60 -28.59
N THR A 212 0.48 -8.73 -27.29
CA THR A 212 0.52 -7.62 -26.34
C THR A 212 1.94 -7.07 -26.17
N VAL A 213 2.93 -7.94 -25.96
CA VAL A 213 4.35 -7.56 -25.85
C VAL A 213 4.82 -6.89 -27.14
N ILE A 214 4.51 -7.46 -28.31
CA ILE A 214 4.86 -6.88 -29.61
C ILE A 214 4.26 -5.48 -29.77
N LEU A 215 2.98 -5.28 -29.43
CA LEU A 215 2.35 -3.97 -29.53
C LEU A 215 3.01 -2.92 -28.62
N ILE A 216 3.34 -3.31 -27.38
CA ILE A 216 4.04 -2.44 -26.42
C ILE A 216 5.44 -2.09 -26.94
N VAL A 217 6.22 -3.08 -27.37
CA VAL A 217 7.58 -2.87 -27.88
C VAL A 217 7.55 -2.00 -29.14
N ILE A 218 6.61 -2.23 -30.06
CA ILE A 218 6.42 -1.37 -31.24
C ILE A 218 6.18 0.08 -30.83
N PHE A 219 5.24 0.29 -29.91
CA PHE A 219 4.90 1.62 -29.43
C PHE A 219 6.12 2.32 -28.79
N VAL A 220 6.83 1.62 -27.90
CA VAL A 220 8.00 2.16 -27.18
C VAL A 220 9.16 2.43 -28.13
N THR A 221 9.56 1.47 -28.98
CA THR A 221 10.70 1.63 -29.90
C THR A 221 10.45 2.75 -30.92
N ILE A 222 9.25 2.84 -31.51
CA ILE A 222 8.93 3.91 -32.45
C ILE A 222 8.91 5.26 -31.73
N SER A 223 8.33 5.33 -30.53
CA SER A 223 8.29 6.56 -29.73
C SER A 223 9.68 7.00 -29.30
N PHE A 224 10.55 6.06 -28.92
CA PHE A 224 11.95 6.30 -28.57
C PHE A 224 12.73 6.93 -29.72
N TRP A 225 12.70 6.34 -30.91
CA TRP A 225 13.44 6.91 -32.05
C TRP A 225 12.86 8.25 -32.53
N LYS A 226 11.54 8.44 -32.42
CA LYS A 226 10.92 9.76 -32.64
C LYS A 226 11.39 10.79 -31.60
N ALA A 227 11.45 10.40 -30.33
CA ALA A 227 11.95 11.23 -29.23
C ALA A 227 13.41 11.63 -29.45
N MET A 228 14.28 10.68 -29.77
CA MET A 228 15.70 10.93 -30.05
C MET A 228 15.90 11.87 -31.24
N ASN A 229 15.11 11.70 -32.31
CA ASN A 229 15.18 12.62 -33.45
C ASN A 229 14.73 14.04 -33.06
N LYS A 230 13.68 14.16 -32.25
CA LYS A 230 13.19 15.47 -31.77
C LYS A 230 14.16 16.14 -30.81
N LEU A 231 14.80 15.36 -29.93
CA LEU A 231 15.85 15.82 -29.03
C LEU A 231 17.07 16.35 -29.80
N LYS A 232 17.56 15.62 -30.80
CA LYS A 232 18.65 16.07 -31.69
C LYS A 232 18.35 17.39 -32.39
N ASN A 233 17.09 17.59 -32.76
CA ASN A 233 16.62 18.83 -33.40
C ASN A 233 16.18 19.90 -32.41
N ASN A 234 16.45 19.72 -31.12
CA ASN A 234 16.12 20.65 -30.05
C ASN A 234 14.62 20.98 -29.92
N GLN A 235 13.74 20.03 -30.23
CA GLN A 235 12.28 20.20 -30.23
C GLN A 235 11.61 19.38 -29.12
N SER A 236 10.73 20.04 -28.36
CA SER A 236 9.78 19.33 -27.49
C SER A 236 8.71 18.63 -28.34
N SER A 237 8.29 17.43 -27.91
CA SER A 237 7.31 16.62 -28.65
C SER A 237 6.59 15.63 -27.74
N LEU A 238 5.42 15.16 -28.18
CA LEU A 238 4.65 14.14 -27.45
C LEU A 238 5.44 12.84 -27.25
N SER A 239 6.17 12.37 -28.27
CA SER A 239 7.03 11.18 -28.15
C SER A 239 8.13 11.35 -27.12
N LEU A 240 8.71 12.56 -27.01
CA LEU A 240 9.74 12.83 -26.02
C LEU A 240 9.18 12.74 -24.60
N VAL A 241 8.02 13.37 -24.33
CA VAL A 241 7.44 13.33 -22.98
C VAL A 241 6.90 11.96 -22.59
N ILE A 242 6.42 11.14 -23.53
CA ILE A 242 6.02 9.75 -23.25
C ILE A 242 7.24 8.95 -22.76
N ILE A 243 8.36 9.04 -23.47
CA ILE A 243 9.59 8.32 -23.11
C ILE A 243 10.18 8.85 -21.80
N SER A 244 10.22 10.18 -21.61
CA SER A 244 10.64 10.78 -20.34
C SER A 244 9.74 10.35 -19.16
N SER A 245 8.43 10.24 -19.38
CA SER A 245 7.48 9.80 -18.34
C SER A 245 7.72 8.35 -17.92
N LEU A 246 7.92 7.45 -18.88
CA LEU A 246 8.25 6.03 -18.61
C LEU A 246 9.59 5.89 -17.91
N PHE A 247 10.62 6.63 -18.38
CA PHE A 247 11.94 6.61 -17.78
C PHE A 247 11.90 7.09 -16.31
N LEU A 248 11.30 8.25 -16.05
CA LEU A 248 11.19 8.79 -14.68
C LEU A 248 10.33 7.89 -13.79
N ALA A 249 9.25 7.31 -14.30
CA ALA A 249 8.42 6.36 -13.55
C ALA A 249 9.22 5.11 -13.12
N MET A 250 10.09 4.60 -13.99
CA MET A 250 10.99 3.48 -13.67
C MET A 250 11.99 3.86 -12.56
N ILE A 251 12.59 5.05 -12.64
CA ILE A 251 13.49 5.58 -11.60
C ILE A 251 12.77 5.76 -10.26
N PHE A 252 11.58 6.38 -10.24
CA PHE A 252 10.81 6.55 -9.01
C PHE A 252 10.37 5.22 -8.42
N ASN A 253 9.97 4.26 -9.25
CA ASN A 253 9.63 2.93 -8.79
C ASN A 253 10.80 2.28 -8.04
N PHE A 254 12.03 2.38 -8.55
CA PHE A 254 13.22 1.87 -7.86
C PHE A 254 13.44 2.54 -6.51
N PHE A 255 13.49 3.87 -6.45
CA PHE A 255 13.79 4.57 -5.19
C PHE A 255 12.69 4.41 -4.14
N ILE A 256 11.42 4.38 -4.56
CA ILE A 256 10.30 4.12 -3.64
C ILE A 256 10.41 2.72 -3.05
N GLN A 257 10.70 1.70 -3.88
CA GLN A 257 10.88 0.32 -3.39
C GLN A 257 12.13 0.18 -2.52
N PHE A 258 13.22 0.85 -2.88
CA PHE A 258 14.46 0.85 -2.11
C PHE A 258 14.24 1.41 -0.69
N GLY A 259 13.41 2.46 -0.56
CA GLY A 259 13.12 3.09 0.73
C GLY A 259 12.31 2.22 1.69
N ILE A 260 11.71 1.12 1.24
CA ILE A 260 10.85 0.24 2.05
C ILE A 260 11.31 -1.22 2.09
N ARG A 261 12.55 -1.48 1.64
CA ARG A 261 13.14 -2.83 1.63
C ARG A 261 13.38 -3.35 3.05
N MET A 262 13.27 -4.66 3.23
CA MET A 262 13.54 -5.35 4.50
C MET A 262 14.34 -6.64 4.34
N ASN A 263 14.81 -6.96 3.12
CA ASN A 263 15.54 -8.20 2.83
C ASN A 263 14.73 -9.49 3.13
N GLU A 264 13.44 -9.47 2.79
CA GLU A 264 12.52 -10.57 3.03
C GLU A 264 11.75 -10.91 1.76
N ASP A 265 11.52 -12.20 1.51
CA ASP A 265 10.56 -12.68 0.54
C ASP A 265 9.19 -12.95 1.18
N PHE A 266 8.17 -13.11 0.35
CA PHE A 266 6.88 -13.62 0.77
C PHE A 266 6.42 -14.66 -0.24
N TYR A 267 6.18 -15.89 0.22
CA TYR A 267 5.91 -17.06 -0.63
C TYR A 267 6.98 -17.28 -1.73
N GLY A 268 8.26 -17.02 -1.44
CA GLY A 268 9.36 -17.16 -2.41
C GLY A 268 9.50 -16.02 -3.40
N GLU A 269 8.68 -14.96 -3.28
CA GLU A 269 8.68 -13.80 -4.18
C GLU A 269 9.09 -12.52 -3.43
N TYR A 270 9.99 -11.73 -4.02
CA TYR A 270 10.46 -10.47 -3.45
C TYR A 270 9.57 -9.27 -3.78
N ILE A 271 8.87 -9.34 -4.92
CA ILE A 271 7.84 -8.40 -5.38
C ILE A 271 6.81 -9.21 -6.17
N PHE A 272 5.51 -9.00 -5.92
CA PHE A 272 4.47 -9.80 -6.57
C PHE A 272 4.31 -9.50 -8.06
N PRO A 273 3.85 -10.50 -8.83
CA PRO A 273 3.57 -10.34 -10.26
C PRO A 273 2.65 -9.15 -10.55
N GLY A 274 3.10 -8.27 -11.45
CA GLY A 274 2.35 -7.09 -11.87
C GLY A 274 2.56 -5.83 -11.02
N ALA A 275 3.14 -5.92 -9.82
CA ALA A 275 3.33 -4.77 -8.93
C ALA A 275 4.24 -3.70 -9.55
N THR A 276 5.41 -4.10 -10.05
CA THR A 276 6.35 -3.22 -10.75
C THR A 276 5.72 -2.56 -11.98
N ALA A 277 5.00 -3.34 -12.78
CA ALA A 277 4.38 -2.85 -14.01
C ALA A 277 3.27 -1.85 -13.69
N PHE A 278 2.41 -2.16 -12.71
CA PHE A 278 1.33 -1.28 -12.29
C PHE A 278 1.86 0.07 -11.79
N GLN A 279 2.87 0.07 -10.92
CA GLN A 279 3.46 1.30 -10.39
C GLN A 279 4.11 2.16 -11.47
N ILE A 280 4.87 1.55 -12.40
CA ILE A 280 5.47 2.26 -13.53
C ILE A 280 4.39 2.83 -14.44
N ILE A 281 3.33 2.08 -14.75
CA ILE A 281 2.23 2.56 -15.60
C ILE A 281 1.53 3.75 -14.94
N LEU A 282 1.17 3.63 -13.66
CA LEU A 282 0.46 4.70 -12.95
C LEU A 282 1.32 5.98 -12.87
N PHE A 283 2.59 5.87 -12.48
CA PHE A 283 3.48 7.03 -12.44
C PHE A 283 3.78 7.60 -13.82
N ALA A 284 3.89 6.78 -14.86
CA ALA A 284 4.05 7.29 -16.22
C ALA A 284 2.82 8.08 -16.69
N LEU A 285 1.60 7.65 -16.32
CA LEU A 285 0.37 8.38 -16.61
C LEU A 285 0.29 9.70 -15.83
N ILE A 286 0.70 9.71 -14.56
CA ILE A 286 0.77 10.93 -13.73
C ILE A 286 1.78 11.92 -14.34
N ASN A 287 2.99 11.46 -14.63
CA ASN A 287 4.05 12.25 -15.27
C ASN A 287 3.59 12.83 -16.61
N LEU A 288 2.95 12.01 -17.44
CA LEU A 288 2.42 12.44 -18.73
C LEU A 288 1.32 13.50 -18.56
N THR A 289 0.46 13.35 -17.55
CA THR A 289 -0.56 14.35 -17.22
C THR A 289 0.07 15.70 -16.88
N VAL A 290 1.12 15.72 -16.06
CA VAL A 290 1.86 16.95 -15.74
C VAL A 290 2.42 17.59 -17.02
N TYR A 291 3.10 16.81 -17.88
CA TYR A 291 3.60 17.33 -19.16
C TYR A 291 2.49 17.93 -20.04
N LEU A 292 1.31 17.30 -20.08
CA LEU A 292 0.19 17.76 -20.89
C LEU A 292 -0.50 18.99 -20.29
N LEU A 293 -0.55 19.15 -18.97
CA LEU A 293 -1.15 20.32 -18.32
C LEU A 293 -0.27 21.57 -18.52
N PHE A 294 1.02 21.47 -18.22
CA PHE A 294 1.95 22.61 -18.38
C PHE A 294 2.34 22.86 -19.85
N ASN A 295 2.26 21.83 -20.71
CA ASN A 295 2.61 21.86 -22.12
C ASN A 295 4.01 22.45 -22.42
N ARG A 296 4.94 22.30 -21.47
CA ARG A 296 6.34 22.77 -21.55
C ARG A 296 7.26 21.71 -20.97
N TYR A 297 8.32 21.33 -21.68
CA TYR A 297 9.19 20.23 -21.26
C TYR A 297 9.88 20.49 -19.92
N TRP A 298 10.76 21.49 -19.82
CA TRP A 298 11.58 21.71 -18.62
C TRP A 298 10.77 21.98 -17.33
N PRO A 299 9.81 22.92 -17.28
CA PRO A 299 9.02 23.14 -16.07
C PRO A 299 8.32 21.87 -15.57
N SER A 300 7.77 21.07 -16.49
CA SER A 300 7.12 19.80 -16.15
C SER A 300 8.14 18.78 -15.64
N THR A 301 9.27 18.59 -16.32
CA THR A 301 10.31 17.64 -15.92
C THR A 301 10.83 17.93 -14.52
N ILE A 302 11.10 19.20 -14.20
CA ILE A 302 11.59 19.60 -12.88
C ILE A 302 10.53 19.38 -11.80
N LEU A 303 9.28 19.74 -12.06
CA LEU A 303 8.18 19.46 -11.13
C LEU A 303 8.07 17.94 -10.87
N ILE A 304 8.11 17.13 -11.93
CA ILE A 304 8.04 15.66 -11.83
C ILE A 304 9.22 15.12 -11.01
N ILE A 305 10.46 15.52 -11.31
CA ILE A 305 11.66 15.07 -10.58
C ILE A 305 11.57 15.48 -9.11
N PHE A 306 11.21 16.74 -8.84
CA PHE A 306 11.07 17.24 -7.48
C PHE A 306 10.02 16.44 -6.71
N SER A 307 8.79 16.31 -7.25
CA SER A 307 7.72 15.56 -6.60
C SER A 307 8.08 14.08 -6.41
N GLY A 308 8.70 13.43 -7.40
CA GLY A 308 9.10 12.02 -7.30
C GLY A 308 10.21 11.78 -6.27
N ILE A 309 11.20 12.67 -6.19
CA ILE A 309 12.24 12.63 -5.15
C ILE A 309 11.63 12.86 -3.77
N THR A 310 10.77 13.87 -3.61
CA THR A 310 10.09 14.14 -2.34
C THR A 310 9.29 12.92 -1.88
N VAL A 311 8.48 12.32 -2.77
CA VAL A 311 7.72 11.11 -2.44
C VAL A 311 8.65 9.97 -2.03
N ALA A 312 9.73 9.70 -2.76
CA ALA A 312 10.66 8.62 -2.43
C ALA A 312 11.36 8.83 -1.08
N ILE A 313 11.85 10.06 -0.81
CA ILE A 313 12.53 10.40 0.45
C ILE A 313 11.55 10.34 1.62
N VAL A 314 10.40 11.01 1.52
CA VAL A 314 9.40 11.03 2.60
C VAL A 314 8.89 9.62 2.89
N ASN A 315 8.63 8.82 1.85
CA ASN A 315 8.23 7.42 2.00
C ASN A 315 9.29 6.60 2.73
N GLY A 316 10.57 6.73 2.37
CA GLY A 316 11.66 6.02 3.05
C GLY A 316 11.89 6.49 4.49
N MET A 317 11.84 7.80 4.74
CA MET A 317 11.95 8.37 6.10
C MET A 317 10.80 7.89 6.99
N LYS A 318 9.56 8.01 6.52
CA LYS A 318 8.38 7.56 7.27
C LYS A 318 8.48 6.07 7.57
N TYR A 319 8.85 5.26 6.58
CA TYR A 319 8.99 3.82 6.74
C TYR A 319 10.08 3.44 7.75
N SER A 320 11.23 4.13 7.72
CA SER A 320 12.31 3.93 8.68
C SER A 320 11.90 4.25 10.12
N MET A 321 10.99 5.22 10.33
CA MET A 321 10.58 5.66 11.66
C MET A 321 9.42 4.85 12.24
N ARG A 322 8.48 4.42 11.38
CA ARG A 322 7.17 3.89 11.80
C ARG A 322 6.80 2.55 11.18
N ARG A 323 7.68 1.97 10.36
CA ARG A 323 7.39 0.77 9.55
C ARG A 323 6.08 0.90 8.77
N GLU A 324 5.78 2.10 8.28
CA GLU A 324 4.57 2.42 7.51
C GLU A 324 4.95 3.23 6.25
N PRO A 325 4.39 2.92 5.07
CA PRO A 325 4.66 3.67 3.86
C PRO A 325 3.94 5.02 3.86
N LEU A 326 4.26 5.88 2.89
CA LEU A 326 3.51 7.10 2.63
C LEU A 326 2.10 6.76 2.11
N LEU A 327 1.07 7.22 2.78
CA LEU A 327 -0.34 6.93 2.50
C LEU A 327 -1.05 8.14 1.90
N LEU A 328 -2.22 7.92 1.27
CA LEU A 328 -3.04 9.02 0.76
C LEU A 328 -3.55 9.94 1.88
N THR A 329 -3.82 9.37 3.06
CA THR A 329 -4.24 10.10 4.25
C THR A 329 -3.19 11.09 4.73
N ASP A 330 -1.90 10.80 4.56
CA ASP A 330 -0.82 11.71 4.92
C ASP A 330 -0.90 13.03 4.13
N PHE A 331 -1.40 13.00 2.88
CA PHE A 331 -1.58 14.21 2.09
C PHE A 331 -2.67 15.12 2.64
N SER A 332 -3.68 14.57 3.33
CA SER A 332 -4.68 15.38 4.03
C SER A 332 -4.09 16.10 5.24
N MET A 333 -2.98 15.59 5.78
CA MET A 333 -2.22 16.19 6.88
C MET A 333 -1.15 17.18 6.41
N VAL A 334 -1.01 17.43 5.10
CA VAL A 334 -0.05 18.42 4.54
C VAL A 334 -0.37 19.86 4.96
N SER A 335 -1.58 20.16 5.46
CA SER A 335 -1.82 21.46 6.10
C SER A 335 -1.12 21.60 7.47
N GLN A 336 -0.45 20.54 7.96
CA GLN A 336 0.27 20.49 9.23
C GLN A 336 1.80 20.44 9.03
N LEU A 337 2.31 21.09 7.96
CA LEU A 337 3.73 21.14 7.62
C LEU A 337 4.62 21.64 8.77
N ASP A 338 4.09 22.48 9.67
CA ASP A 338 4.82 22.98 10.84
C ASP A 338 5.29 21.84 11.75
N LEU A 339 4.48 20.79 11.91
CA LEU A 339 4.85 19.59 12.65
C LEU A 339 5.96 18.84 11.92
N ILE A 340 5.80 18.63 10.61
CA ILE A 340 6.76 17.92 9.76
C ILE A 340 8.13 18.61 9.76
N PHE A 341 8.17 19.94 9.70
CA PHE A 341 9.42 20.71 9.71
C PHE A 341 10.17 20.65 11.04
N ASN A 342 9.48 20.47 12.17
CA ASN A 342 10.12 20.32 13.48
C ASN A 342 10.85 18.98 13.64
N TYR A 343 10.48 17.95 12.86
CA TYR A 343 11.10 16.62 12.89
C TYR A 343 12.13 16.38 11.78
N ILE A 344 12.28 17.29 10.81
CA ILE A 344 13.25 17.14 9.71
C ILE A 344 14.62 17.70 10.14
N ASP A 345 15.67 16.89 10.01
CA ASP A 345 17.05 17.34 10.17
C ASP A 345 17.33 18.55 9.25
N LEU A 346 17.82 19.65 9.84
CA LEU A 346 18.20 20.87 9.13
C LEU A 346 19.14 20.60 7.94
N LYS A 347 19.97 19.55 7.99
CA LYS A 347 20.80 19.09 6.87
C LYS A 347 19.97 18.56 5.70
N ILE A 348 18.94 17.76 5.97
CA ILE A 348 18.04 17.24 4.93
C ILE A 348 17.26 18.39 4.30
N LEU A 349 16.74 19.31 5.13
CA LEU A 349 16.02 20.49 4.66
C LEU A 349 16.90 21.39 3.79
N SER A 350 18.13 21.64 4.19
CA SER A 350 19.08 22.46 3.42
C SER A 350 19.51 21.81 2.10
N VAL A 351 19.67 20.49 2.07
CA VAL A 351 19.88 19.73 0.82
C VAL A 351 18.65 19.84 -0.10
N ALA A 352 17.44 19.71 0.44
CA ALA A 352 16.21 19.84 -0.34
C ALA A 352 16.04 21.25 -0.94
N ILE A 353 16.30 22.30 -0.16
CA ILE A 353 16.28 23.69 -0.64
C ILE A 353 17.34 23.91 -1.72
N LEU A 354 18.57 23.41 -1.52
CA LEU A 354 19.63 23.49 -2.51
C LEU A 354 19.22 22.81 -3.82
N LEU A 355 18.63 21.62 -3.75
CA LEU A 355 18.11 20.90 -4.92
C LEU A 355 17.02 21.70 -5.65
N ILE A 356 16.13 22.38 -4.94
CA ILE A 356 15.11 23.26 -5.54
C ILE A 356 15.79 24.43 -6.28
N ILE A 357 16.71 25.14 -5.61
CA ILE A 357 17.42 26.29 -6.20
C ILE A 357 18.22 25.86 -7.44
N THR A 358 18.98 24.77 -7.32
CA THR A 358 19.73 24.19 -8.43
C THR A 358 18.79 23.76 -9.56
N SER A 359 17.65 23.15 -9.26
CA SER A 359 16.66 22.76 -10.26
C SER A 359 16.05 23.97 -10.97
N VAL A 360 15.73 25.05 -10.26
CA VAL A 360 15.23 26.30 -10.86
C VAL A 360 16.29 26.95 -11.74
N PHE A 361 17.55 26.99 -11.28
CA PHE A 361 18.67 27.51 -12.06
C PHE A 361 18.90 26.70 -13.34
N ILE A 362 18.91 25.36 -13.23
CA ILE A 362 18.97 24.43 -14.36
C ILE A 362 17.78 24.67 -15.30
N THR A 363 16.57 24.90 -14.77
CA THR A 363 15.38 25.22 -15.59
C THR A 363 15.61 26.47 -16.42
N PHE A 364 16.06 27.55 -15.79
CA PHE A 364 16.25 28.84 -16.46
C PHE A 364 17.36 28.74 -17.50
N PHE A 365 18.48 28.10 -17.13
CA PHE A 365 19.61 27.86 -18.01
C PHE A 365 19.23 26.97 -19.21
N LEU A 366 18.60 25.82 -18.98
CA LEU A 366 18.24 24.88 -20.04
C LEU A 366 17.06 25.36 -20.89
N LYS A 367 16.05 26.02 -20.30
CA LYS A 367 14.91 26.62 -21.04
C LYS A 367 15.38 27.70 -22.02
N SER A 368 16.46 28.41 -21.71
CA SER A 368 16.99 29.44 -22.62
C SER A 368 17.72 28.87 -23.85
N ARG A 369 18.10 27.58 -23.82
CA ARG A 369 19.03 27.00 -24.81
C ARG A 369 18.52 25.73 -25.49
N TYR A 370 17.73 24.91 -24.81
CA TYR A 370 17.30 23.60 -25.29
C TYR A 370 15.80 23.30 -25.07
N LEU A 371 15.18 22.57 -26.02
CA LEU A 371 13.79 22.12 -26.03
C LEU A 371 12.78 23.26 -25.84
N THR A 372 13.07 24.40 -26.46
CA THR A 372 12.26 25.61 -26.36
C THR A 372 10.98 25.43 -27.18
N GLY A 373 9.81 25.74 -26.59
CA GLY A 373 8.52 25.60 -27.28
C GLY A 373 7.44 24.88 -26.48
N LYS A 374 6.30 24.63 -27.15
CA LYS A 374 5.18 23.83 -26.61
C LYS A 374 5.34 22.39 -27.07
N ILE A 375 5.00 21.44 -26.20
CA ILE A 375 5.02 20.01 -26.51
C ILE A 375 4.00 19.69 -27.61
N ILE A 376 2.79 20.24 -27.48
CA ILE A 376 1.71 20.15 -28.46
C ILE A 376 1.28 21.57 -28.83
N ALA A 377 1.46 21.93 -30.10
CA ALA A 377 1.12 23.27 -30.60
C ALA A 377 -0.39 23.53 -30.64
N LYS A 378 -1.18 22.53 -31.07
CA LYS A 378 -2.64 22.64 -31.24
C LYS A 378 -3.37 22.21 -29.97
N VAL A 379 -4.07 23.13 -29.33
CA VAL A 379 -4.83 22.88 -28.08
C VAL A 379 -5.85 21.76 -28.25
N LYS A 380 -6.55 21.67 -29.40
CA LYS A 380 -7.49 20.56 -29.66
C LYS A 380 -6.82 19.18 -29.56
N ILE A 381 -5.59 19.05 -30.05
CA ILE A 381 -4.83 17.78 -29.95
C ILE A 381 -4.41 17.53 -28.51
N GLN A 382 -3.98 18.57 -27.79
CA GLN A 382 -3.63 18.49 -26.37
C GLN A 382 -4.81 17.98 -25.54
N LEU A 383 -6.02 18.52 -25.76
CA LEU A 383 -7.24 18.08 -25.07
C LEU A 383 -7.64 16.64 -25.42
N VAL A 384 -7.51 16.23 -26.68
CA VAL A 384 -7.77 14.83 -27.08
C VAL A 384 -6.81 13.86 -26.39
N VAL A 385 -5.51 14.19 -26.36
CA VAL A 385 -4.51 13.36 -25.68
C VAL A 385 -4.75 13.34 -24.16
N LEU A 386 -5.06 14.48 -23.56
CA LEU A 386 -5.40 14.55 -22.13
C LEU A 386 -6.65 13.72 -21.81
N SER A 387 -7.67 13.77 -22.66
CA SER A 387 -8.90 12.97 -22.51
C SER A 387 -8.61 11.47 -22.64
N ALA A 388 -7.70 11.07 -23.54
CA ALA A 388 -7.28 9.68 -23.67
C ALA A 388 -6.55 9.20 -22.40
N VAL A 389 -5.63 10.00 -21.86
CA VAL A 389 -4.95 9.69 -20.58
C VAL A 389 -5.94 9.58 -19.43
N PHE A 390 -6.89 10.53 -19.34
CA PHE A 390 -7.94 10.50 -18.33
C PHE A 390 -8.84 9.27 -18.45
N THR A 391 -9.18 8.84 -19.67
CA THR A 391 -9.96 7.62 -19.91
C THR A 391 -9.25 6.38 -19.37
N VAL A 392 -7.92 6.30 -19.51
CA VAL A 392 -7.13 5.20 -18.93
C VAL A 392 -7.18 5.24 -17.41
N PHE A 393 -7.05 6.41 -16.78
CA PHE A 393 -7.20 6.55 -15.33
C PHE A 393 -8.58 6.09 -14.84
N VAL A 394 -9.64 6.54 -15.50
CA VAL A 394 -11.02 6.12 -15.17
C VAL A 394 -11.19 4.62 -15.36
N GLY A 395 -10.58 4.03 -16.40
CA GLY A 395 -10.56 2.59 -16.61
C GLY A 395 -9.93 1.84 -15.43
N ILE A 396 -8.74 2.27 -14.98
CA ILE A 396 -8.07 1.70 -13.80
C ILE A 396 -8.97 1.85 -12.56
N LEU A 397 -9.52 3.03 -12.29
CA LEU A 397 -10.40 3.27 -11.15
C LEU A 397 -11.64 2.36 -11.17
N THR A 398 -12.27 2.22 -12.34
CA THR A 398 -13.46 1.39 -12.53
C THR A 398 -13.18 -0.07 -12.18
N VAL A 399 -11.98 -0.58 -12.52
CA VAL A 399 -11.57 -1.94 -12.15
C VAL A 399 -11.50 -2.12 -10.63
N PHE A 400 -10.96 -1.13 -9.92
CA PHE A 400 -10.86 -1.20 -8.46
C PHE A 400 -12.21 -1.01 -7.75
N PHE A 401 -13.09 -0.13 -8.26
CA PHE A 401 -14.45 0.05 -7.72
C PHE A 401 -15.34 -1.16 -7.93
N ASN A 402 -15.16 -1.91 -9.02
CA ASN A 402 -15.95 -3.10 -9.35
C ASN A 402 -15.33 -4.40 -8.82
N GLN A 403 -14.50 -4.34 -7.77
CA GLN A 403 -14.00 -5.54 -7.10
C GLN A 403 -15.16 -6.25 -6.37
N GLU A 404 -15.28 -7.57 -6.58
CA GLU A 404 -16.26 -8.40 -5.87
C GLU A 404 -15.56 -9.23 -4.81
N ASN A 405 -16.01 -9.15 -3.55
CA ASN A 405 -15.38 -9.79 -2.39
C ASN A 405 -13.86 -9.55 -2.34
N GLY A 406 -13.47 -8.35 -2.78
CA GLY A 406 -12.10 -7.91 -2.86
C GLY A 406 -11.22 -8.52 -3.95
N ARG A 407 -11.78 -9.29 -4.88
CA ARG A 407 -11.10 -9.84 -6.06
C ARG A 407 -11.37 -8.97 -7.29
N ILE A 408 -10.37 -8.88 -8.18
CA ILE A 408 -10.48 -8.25 -9.50
C ILE A 408 -10.86 -9.33 -10.53
N ALA A 409 -11.59 -9.00 -11.60
CA ALA A 409 -11.89 -9.96 -12.65
C ALA A 409 -10.60 -10.52 -13.30
N ASP A 410 -10.50 -11.85 -13.43
CA ASP A 410 -9.26 -12.55 -13.84
C ASP A 410 -8.79 -12.21 -15.27
N ASN A 411 -9.68 -11.68 -16.12
CA ASN A 411 -9.38 -11.29 -17.49
C ASN A 411 -8.69 -9.92 -17.61
N ILE A 412 -8.50 -9.17 -16.51
CA ILE A 412 -7.84 -7.86 -16.52
C ILE A 412 -6.33 -8.06 -16.33
N PRO A 413 -5.49 -7.83 -17.36
CA PRO A 413 -4.06 -8.08 -17.26
C PRO A 413 -3.41 -7.20 -16.19
N ILE A 414 -2.31 -7.69 -15.59
CA ILE A 414 -1.53 -7.04 -14.51
C ILE A 414 -2.31 -6.93 -13.20
N LEU A 415 -3.47 -6.27 -13.19
CA LEU A 415 -4.24 -5.97 -11.98
C LEU A 415 -4.83 -7.23 -11.32
N SER A 416 -5.37 -8.16 -12.11
CA SER A 416 -5.87 -9.44 -11.57
C SER A 416 -4.77 -10.21 -10.85
N ARG A 417 -3.58 -10.36 -11.46
CA ARG A 417 -2.42 -11.01 -10.83
C ARG A 417 -1.91 -10.24 -9.62
N LEU A 418 -1.86 -8.92 -9.71
CA LEU A 418 -1.42 -8.08 -8.60
C LEU A 418 -2.32 -8.27 -7.37
N ASN A 419 -3.65 -8.27 -7.55
CA ASN A 419 -4.63 -8.33 -6.45
C ASN A 419 -4.97 -9.77 -6.01
N ASN A 420 -5.10 -10.71 -6.95
CA ASN A 420 -5.71 -12.03 -6.69
C ASN A 420 -4.69 -13.14 -6.42
N SER A 421 -3.41 -12.98 -6.79
CA SER A 421 -2.42 -14.06 -6.65
C SER A 421 -2.15 -14.41 -5.19
N TYR A 422 -2.02 -13.38 -4.34
CA TYR A 422 -1.76 -13.55 -2.92
C TYR A 422 -2.65 -12.56 -2.15
N ASN A 423 -3.42 -13.07 -1.20
CA ASN A 423 -4.14 -12.22 -0.27
C ASN A 423 -3.25 -11.94 0.94
N ILE A 424 -2.66 -10.74 0.98
CA ILE A 424 -1.85 -10.27 2.11
C ILE A 424 -2.46 -9.03 2.76
N SER A 425 -3.71 -8.72 2.46
CA SER A 425 -4.31 -7.45 2.91
C SER A 425 -4.39 -7.34 4.44
N PHE A 426 -4.43 -8.48 5.14
CA PHE A 426 -4.41 -8.57 6.60
C PHE A 426 -3.04 -8.24 7.24
N THR A 427 -1.95 -8.22 6.45
CA THR A 427 -0.58 -8.00 6.95
C THR A 427 -0.21 -6.52 7.10
N GLY A 428 -1.15 -5.61 6.79
CA GLY A 428 -0.96 -4.17 6.90
C GLY A 428 -0.37 -3.49 5.65
N HIS A 429 -0.32 -2.16 5.67
CA HIS A 429 0.09 -1.33 4.54
C HIS A 429 1.56 -1.48 4.16
N ALA A 430 2.45 -1.74 5.13
CA ALA A 430 3.88 -1.89 4.91
C ALA A 430 4.21 -3.07 3.99
N THR A 431 3.75 -4.25 4.39
CA THR A 431 3.88 -5.49 3.62
C THR A 431 3.18 -5.35 2.26
N THR A 432 1.97 -4.79 2.24
CA THR A 432 1.24 -4.53 0.99
C THR A 432 2.02 -3.61 0.03
N ALA A 433 2.60 -2.50 0.52
CA ALA A 433 3.37 -1.58 -0.32
C ALA A 433 4.67 -2.22 -0.86
N ARG A 434 5.33 -3.06 -0.04
CA ARG A 434 6.55 -3.77 -0.42
C ARG A 434 6.30 -4.77 -1.55
N PHE A 435 5.30 -5.64 -1.39
CA PHE A 435 5.06 -6.73 -2.34
C PHE A 435 4.10 -6.34 -3.48
N GLN A 436 3.08 -5.52 -3.23
CA GLN A 436 2.08 -5.10 -4.23
C GLN A 436 2.28 -3.67 -4.76
N SER A 437 3.27 -2.93 -4.29
CA SER A 437 3.59 -1.52 -4.63
C SER A 437 2.84 -0.44 -3.84
N LEU A 438 3.51 0.69 -3.61
CA LEU A 438 2.94 1.88 -2.97
C LEU A 438 1.71 2.40 -3.70
N SER A 439 1.79 2.44 -5.04
CA SER A 439 0.69 2.89 -5.89
C SER A 439 -0.56 2.02 -5.76
N TYR A 440 -0.41 0.73 -5.45
CA TYR A 440 -1.52 -0.19 -5.22
C TYR A 440 -2.20 0.11 -3.88
N VAL A 441 -1.42 0.36 -2.82
CA VAL A 441 -1.95 0.83 -1.53
C VAL A 441 -2.79 2.09 -1.73
N TRP A 442 -2.25 3.10 -2.41
CA TRP A 442 -3.00 4.34 -2.71
C TRP A 442 -4.29 4.07 -3.47
N MET A 443 -4.25 3.21 -4.49
CA MET A 443 -5.45 2.88 -5.25
C MET A 443 -6.51 2.20 -4.39
N LYS A 444 -6.12 1.29 -3.48
CA LYS A 444 -7.04 0.64 -2.54
C LYS A 444 -7.62 1.65 -1.55
N GLN A 445 -6.81 2.54 -0.97
CA GLN A 445 -7.29 3.61 -0.08
C GLN A 445 -8.32 4.51 -0.76
N PHE A 446 -8.11 4.84 -2.03
CA PHE A 446 -9.01 5.71 -2.77
C PHE A 446 -10.35 5.03 -3.15
N THR A 447 -10.35 3.71 -3.36
CA THR A 447 -11.47 2.99 -4.01
C THR A 447 -12.26 2.07 -3.10
N ARG A 448 -11.66 1.55 -2.02
CA ARG A 448 -12.34 0.63 -1.11
C ARG A 448 -13.34 1.36 -0.20
N PRO A 449 -14.51 0.77 0.07
CA PRO A 449 -15.38 1.27 1.12
C PRO A 449 -14.69 1.10 2.48
N ILE A 450 -15.12 1.88 3.47
CA ILE A 450 -14.63 1.77 4.84
C ILE A 450 -14.90 0.39 5.44
N MET A 451 -16.05 -0.19 5.11
CA MET A 451 -16.50 -1.48 5.59
C MET A 451 -17.33 -2.15 4.49
N ASP A 452 -17.11 -3.44 4.29
CA ASP A 452 -17.93 -4.23 3.37
C ASP A 452 -19.36 -4.35 3.90
N LYS A 453 -20.35 -4.32 3.00
CA LYS A 453 -21.77 -4.39 3.39
C LYS A 453 -22.12 -5.80 3.87
N PRO A 454 -22.61 -6.00 5.11
CA PRO A 454 -23.05 -7.31 5.58
C PRO A 454 -24.25 -7.84 4.79
N ASN A 455 -24.30 -9.15 4.53
CA ASN A 455 -25.25 -9.81 3.61
C ASN A 455 -26.74 -9.67 3.99
N ASN A 456 -27.07 -9.28 5.23
CA ASN A 456 -28.45 -9.10 5.70
C ASN A 456 -28.74 -7.68 6.22
N TYR A 457 -27.93 -6.69 5.83
CA TYR A 457 -28.11 -5.32 6.29
C TYR A 457 -29.38 -4.66 5.70
N ASN A 458 -30.40 -4.50 6.54
CA ASN A 458 -31.63 -3.77 6.28
C ASN A 458 -32.27 -3.28 7.60
N GLN A 459 -33.32 -2.46 7.51
CA GLN A 459 -33.97 -1.84 8.69
C GLN A 459 -34.57 -2.86 9.66
N GLN A 460 -35.21 -3.92 9.15
CA GLN A 460 -35.85 -4.95 9.98
C GLN A 460 -34.82 -5.75 10.77
N THR A 461 -33.68 -6.06 10.16
CA THR A 461 -32.56 -6.72 10.84
C THR A 461 -32.08 -5.87 12.01
N ILE A 462 -31.81 -4.57 11.80
CA ILE A 462 -31.36 -3.66 12.86
C ILE A 462 -32.40 -3.57 14.00
N GLN A 463 -33.69 -3.45 13.68
CA GLN A 463 -34.75 -3.45 14.70
C GLN A 463 -34.75 -4.73 15.53
N THR A 464 -34.53 -5.89 14.90
CA THR A 464 -34.48 -7.18 15.59
C THR A 464 -33.30 -7.24 16.56
N LEU A 465 -32.14 -6.69 16.17
CA LEU A 465 -30.96 -6.59 17.04
C LEU A 465 -31.21 -5.66 18.24
N VAL A 466 -31.87 -4.52 18.03
CA VAL A 466 -32.24 -3.61 19.13
C VAL A 466 -33.07 -4.35 20.18
N GLU A 467 -34.11 -5.08 19.78
CA GLU A 467 -34.95 -5.85 20.71
C GLU A 467 -34.21 -7.01 21.39
N LYS A 468 -33.33 -7.71 20.64
CA LYS A 468 -32.48 -8.78 21.19
C LYS A 468 -31.62 -8.25 22.33
N TYR A 469 -30.87 -7.18 22.07
CA TYR A 469 -29.92 -6.66 23.05
C TYR A 469 -30.57 -5.83 24.16
N LYS A 470 -31.79 -5.33 23.95
CA LYS A 470 -32.61 -4.78 25.04
C LYS A 470 -32.92 -5.83 26.10
N LYS A 471 -33.35 -7.03 25.68
CA LYS A 471 -33.58 -8.15 26.60
C LYS A 471 -32.29 -8.59 27.28
N ARG A 472 -31.20 -8.71 26.51
CA ARG A 472 -29.88 -9.07 27.03
C ARG A 472 -29.37 -8.08 28.08
N ALA A 473 -29.54 -6.78 27.85
CA ALA A 473 -29.17 -5.75 28.83
C ALA A 473 -29.96 -5.90 30.14
N ALA A 474 -31.27 -6.17 30.07
CA ALA A 474 -32.09 -6.41 31.25
C ALA A 474 -31.63 -7.65 32.05
N GLU A 475 -31.21 -8.72 31.37
CA GLU A 475 -30.64 -9.92 32.02
C GLU A 475 -29.34 -9.60 32.76
N ILE A 476 -28.41 -8.90 32.11
CA ILE A 476 -27.13 -8.49 32.73
C ILE A 476 -27.39 -7.57 33.94
N ASN A 477 -28.27 -6.59 33.76
CA ASN A 477 -28.63 -5.59 34.78
C ASN A 477 -29.41 -6.16 35.95
N ALA A 478 -29.95 -7.38 35.85
CA ALA A 478 -30.55 -8.07 37.00
C ALA A 478 -29.50 -8.44 38.07
N SER A 479 -28.24 -8.63 37.67
CA SER A 479 -27.10 -8.91 38.56
C SER A 479 -26.19 -7.72 38.84
N ARG A 480 -26.18 -6.70 37.96
CA ARG A 480 -25.33 -5.51 38.08
C ARG A 480 -26.09 -4.36 38.72
N SER A 481 -25.52 -3.80 39.79
CA SER A 481 -26.22 -2.83 40.66
C SER A 481 -25.69 -1.40 40.57
N GLN A 482 -24.43 -1.22 40.13
CA GLN A 482 -23.79 0.08 40.08
C GLN A 482 -24.15 0.83 38.79
N LEU A 483 -23.98 2.14 38.80
CA LEU A 483 -24.01 2.99 37.61
C LEU A 483 -22.63 3.57 37.39
N ILE A 484 -22.11 3.47 36.17
CA ILE A 484 -20.77 3.97 35.86
C ILE A 484 -20.67 5.50 36.02
N GLU A 485 -21.77 6.22 35.82
CA GLU A 485 -21.86 7.68 36.02
C GLU A 485 -21.74 8.13 37.48
N ASP A 486 -21.79 7.22 38.45
CA ASP A 486 -21.53 7.53 39.86
C ASP A 486 -20.02 7.51 40.20
N GLU A 487 -19.18 7.02 39.31
CA GLU A 487 -17.72 6.86 39.49
C GLU A 487 -16.94 7.75 38.51
N THR A 488 -15.73 8.16 38.92
CA THR A 488 -14.81 8.83 37.99
C THR A 488 -13.98 7.80 37.26
N VAL A 489 -13.94 7.88 35.93
CA VAL A 489 -13.24 6.92 35.07
C VAL A 489 -12.07 7.60 34.37
N ILE A 490 -10.91 6.95 34.39
CA ILE A 490 -9.68 7.47 33.79
C ILE A 490 -9.12 6.42 32.83
N PHE A 491 -9.22 6.68 31.53
CA PHE A 491 -8.58 5.87 30.50
C PHE A 491 -7.19 6.41 30.25
N ILE A 492 -6.16 5.60 30.48
CA ILE A 492 -4.76 5.94 30.28
C ILE A 492 -4.19 5.04 29.20
N LEU A 493 -4.04 5.60 28.01
CA LEU A 493 -3.18 5.05 26.98
C LEU A 493 -1.73 5.42 27.34
N SER A 494 -0.96 4.41 27.76
CA SER A 494 0.47 4.53 28.01
C SER A 494 1.26 4.23 26.73
N GLU A 495 1.76 5.29 26.11
CA GLU A 495 2.42 5.24 24.81
C GLU A 495 3.50 4.16 24.73
N SER A 496 3.40 3.31 23.70
CA SER A 496 4.35 2.23 23.41
C SER A 496 4.59 1.23 24.55
N LEU A 497 3.77 1.19 25.62
CA LEU A 497 4.02 0.32 26.78
C LEU A 497 3.78 -1.15 26.45
N ALA A 498 4.83 -1.96 26.61
CA ALA A 498 4.76 -3.42 26.59
C ALA A 498 5.96 -3.98 27.36
N ASP A 499 5.77 -5.04 28.15
CA ASP A 499 6.87 -5.70 28.87
C ASP A 499 7.87 -6.35 27.89
N PRO A 500 9.12 -5.83 27.78
CA PRO A 500 10.11 -6.41 26.87
C PRO A 500 10.49 -7.84 27.24
N THR A 501 10.31 -8.24 28.50
CA THR A 501 10.70 -9.57 29.00
C THR A 501 9.78 -10.69 28.51
N ARG A 502 8.65 -10.37 27.88
CA ARG A 502 7.80 -11.34 27.17
C ARG A 502 8.37 -11.78 25.83
N LEU A 503 9.26 -11.01 25.23
CA LEU A 503 9.80 -11.29 23.91
C LEU A 503 10.95 -12.28 24.01
N GLU A 504 10.81 -13.43 23.35
CA GLU A 504 11.85 -14.45 23.30
C GLU A 504 13.13 -13.86 22.69
N GLY A 505 14.29 -14.10 23.32
CA GLY A 505 15.57 -13.55 22.87
C GLY A 505 15.87 -12.13 23.37
N VAL A 506 14.97 -11.48 24.12
CA VAL A 506 15.23 -10.20 24.80
C VAL A 506 15.62 -10.44 26.26
N THR A 507 16.70 -9.81 26.71
CA THR A 507 17.16 -9.84 28.10
C THR A 507 17.43 -8.43 28.61
N LEU A 508 16.90 -8.10 29.79
CA LEU A 508 17.17 -6.84 30.50
C LEU A 508 18.08 -7.10 31.71
N SER A 509 18.87 -6.11 32.12
CA SER A 509 19.73 -6.21 33.31
C SER A 509 18.94 -6.28 34.62
N GLN A 510 17.71 -5.79 34.64
CA GLN A 510 16.77 -5.87 35.75
C GLN A 510 15.32 -5.79 35.25
N ASP A 511 14.36 -6.13 36.11
CA ASP A 511 12.94 -5.93 35.81
C ASP A 511 12.60 -4.43 35.78
N VAL A 512 11.95 -3.98 34.70
CA VAL A 512 11.60 -2.57 34.47
C VAL A 512 10.11 -2.27 34.66
N LEU A 513 9.28 -3.29 34.92
CA LEU A 513 7.85 -3.14 35.22
C LEU A 513 7.43 -3.88 36.52
N PRO A 514 8.20 -3.83 37.63
CA PRO A 514 7.87 -4.56 38.84
C PRO A 514 6.56 -4.09 39.49
N ASN A 515 6.28 -2.77 39.53
CA ASN A 515 5.05 -2.26 40.14
C ASN A 515 3.83 -2.64 39.30
N PHE A 516 3.93 -2.58 37.97
CA PHE A 516 2.89 -3.03 37.05
C PHE A 516 2.51 -4.49 37.33
N LYS A 517 3.51 -5.38 37.46
CA LYS A 517 3.28 -6.81 37.74
C LYS A 517 2.59 -7.02 39.09
N GLU A 518 2.96 -6.26 40.11
CA GLU A 518 2.29 -6.27 41.42
C GLU A 518 0.82 -5.84 41.29
N ILE A 519 0.54 -4.69 40.68
CA ILE A 519 -0.81 -4.16 40.44
C ILE A 519 -1.65 -5.17 39.65
N ALA A 520 -1.12 -5.68 38.55
CA ALA A 520 -1.78 -6.66 37.69
C ALA A 520 -2.10 -7.96 38.44
N SER A 521 -1.32 -8.32 39.46
CA SER A 521 -1.58 -9.51 40.28
C SER A 521 -2.82 -9.37 41.17
N GLU A 522 -3.23 -8.15 41.52
CA GLU A 522 -4.32 -7.86 42.46
C GLU A 522 -5.62 -7.42 41.78
N THR A 523 -5.55 -7.07 40.49
CA THR A 523 -6.68 -6.50 39.75
C THR A 523 -6.96 -7.21 38.44
N THR A 524 -8.05 -6.83 37.77
CA THR A 524 -8.37 -7.31 36.41
C THR A 524 -7.28 -6.85 35.44
N SER A 525 -6.58 -7.78 34.81
CA SER A 525 -5.40 -7.50 33.99
C SER A 525 -5.16 -8.59 32.97
N GLY A 526 -4.30 -8.31 31.99
CA GLY A 526 -3.92 -9.26 30.95
C GLY A 526 -3.18 -8.59 29.82
N LEU A 527 -3.30 -9.17 28.63
CA LEU A 527 -2.73 -8.64 27.40
C LEU A 527 -3.81 -7.98 26.55
N MET A 528 -3.43 -6.94 25.81
CA MET A 528 -4.25 -6.33 24.78
C MET A 528 -3.66 -6.64 23.41
N LYS A 529 -4.49 -7.15 22.49
CA LYS A 529 -4.14 -7.28 21.08
C LYS A 529 -4.29 -5.94 20.37
N SER A 530 -3.15 -5.34 20.03
CA SER A 530 -3.05 -4.15 19.21
C SER A 530 -3.27 -4.45 17.73
N ASP A 531 -3.79 -3.47 16.98
CA ASP A 531 -3.99 -3.58 15.54
C ASP A 531 -2.74 -3.22 14.72
N ALA A 532 -1.70 -2.69 15.37
CA ALA A 532 -0.50 -2.16 14.72
C ALA A 532 0.76 -2.35 15.56
N TYR A 533 1.91 -2.08 14.94
CA TYR A 533 3.24 -2.18 15.54
C TYR A 533 4.02 -0.89 15.27
N GLY A 534 4.60 -0.28 16.32
CA GLY A 534 5.38 0.96 16.21
C GLY A 534 4.58 2.22 15.83
N GLY A 535 3.25 2.15 15.91
CA GLY A 535 2.33 3.24 15.61
C GLY A 535 0.87 2.80 15.71
N GLY A 536 -0.06 3.71 15.39
CA GLY A 536 -1.50 3.42 15.37
C GLY A 536 -2.27 3.86 16.61
N THR A 537 -1.65 4.62 17.52
CA THR A 537 -2.22 5.17 18.76
C THR A 537 -3.67 5.64 18.62
N ALA A 538 -3.96 6.49 17.61
CA ALA A 538 -5.30 7.04 17.41
C ALA A 538 -6.38 6.00 17.08
N ASN A 539 -5.99 4.86 16.49
CA ASN A 539 -6.91 3.75 16.23
C ASN A 539 -7.24 3.00 17.53
N ILE A 540 -6.26 2.76 18.40
CA ILE A 540 -6.48 2.12 19.70
C ILE A 540 -7.33 3.03 20.59
N GLU A 541 -6.94 4.30 20.70
CA GLU A 541 -7.61 5.35 21.46
C GLU A 541 -9.11 5.40 21.16
N ILE A 542 -9.50 5.53 19.89
CA ILE A 542 -10.90 5.64 19.51
C ILE A 542 -11.68 4.33 19.71
N GLN A 543 -11.03 3.17 19.53
CA GLN A 543 -11.64 1.87 19.82
C GLN A 543 -12.02 1.76 21.29
N THR A 544 -11.15 2.21 22.20
CA THR A 544 -11.42 2.18 23.65
C THR A 544 -12.61 3.06 24.03
N LEU A 545 -12.84 4.17 23.31
CA LEU A 545 -13.95 5.07 23.60
C LEU A 545 -15.27 4.55 23.00
N LEU A 546 -15.23 4.02 21.77
CA LEU A 546 -16.43 3.63 21.03
C LEU A 546 -16.86 2.20 21.31
N GLY A 547 -15.93 1.31 21.62
CA GLY A 547 -16.14 -0.13 21.64
C GLY A 547 -16.36 -0.75 20.25
N LEU A 548 -15.89 -0.09 19.18
CA LEU A 548 -16.03 -0.56 17.80
C LEU A 548 -14.68 -1.03 17.27
N PRO A 549 -14.52 -2.33 16.94
CA PRO A 549 -13.22 -2.88 16.57
C PRO A 549 -12.71 -2.43 15.21
N TYR A 550 -11.40 -2.30 15.09
CA TYR A 550 -10.72 -2.03 13.82
C TYR A 550 -10.80 -3.21 12.84
N TYR A 551 -10.80 -4.45 13.35
CA TYR A 551 -10.78 -5.67 12.54
C TYR A 551 -12.02 -5.86 11.65
N ASN A 552 -13.11 -5.12 11.91
CA ASN A 552 -14.31 -5.12 11.07
C ASN A 552 -14.22 -4.13 9.88
N LEU A 553 -13.24 -3.21 9.90
CA LEU A 553 -13.02 -2.25 8.83
C LEU A 553 -12.24 -2.87 7.66
N SER A 554 -12.34 -2.24 6.50
CA SER A 554 -11.52 -2.57 5.34
C SER A 554 -10.05 -2.37 5.68
N SER A 555 -9.21 -3.32 5.27
CA SER A 555 -7.75 -3.23 5.40
C SER A 555 -7.10 -2.09 4.58
N SER A 556 -7.91 -1.31 3.86
CA SER A 556 -7.47 -0.06 3.22
C SER A 556 -7.48 1.12 4.18
N ILE A 557 -8.17 1.03 5.30
CA ILE A 557 -8.19 2.09 6.31
C ILE A 557 -6.85 2.06 7.05
N SER A 558 -6.30 3.25 7.30
CA SER A 558 -5.09 3.47 8.09
C SER A 558 -5.39 4.21 9.37
N ILE A 559 -6.20 5.27 9.32
CA ILE A 559 -6.51 6.11 10.48
C ILE A 559 -8.02 6.23 10.64
N TYR A 560 -8.55 5.56 11.67
CA TYR A 560 -9.97 5.55 12.02
C TYR A 560 -10.50 6.99 12.17
N ASN A 561 -9.76 7.85 12.87
CA ASN A 561 -10.14 9.23 13.16
C ASN A 561 -10.30 10.15 11.93
N THR A 562 -9.56 9.90 10.85
CA THR A 562 -9.60 10.76 9.65
C THR A 562 -10.44 10.15 8.53
N GLU A 563 -10.58 8.83 8.50
CA GLU A 563 -11.26 8.13 7.41
C GLU A 563 -12.68 7.68 7.77
N VAL A 564 -12.92 7.30 9.03
CA VAL A 564 -14.18 6.68 9.47
C VAL A 564 -15.01 7.62 10.32
N VAL A 565 -14.46 8.17 11.41
CA VAL A 565 -15.16 9.09 12.32
C VAL A 565 -15.88 10.23 11.59
N PRO A 566 -15.28 10.90 10.59
CA PRO A 566 -15.96 12.00 9.89
C PRO A 566 -17.21 11.59 9.12
N LYS A 567 -17.37 10.29 8.83
CA LYS A 567 -18.55 9.74 8.11
C LYS A 567 -19.57 9.12 9.07
N MET A 568 -19.21 8.90 10.33
CA MET A 568 -20.14 8.42 11.36
C MET A 568 -21.18 9.48 11.68
N LYS A 569 -22.45 9.07 11.73
CA LYS A 569 -23.57 9.98 12.05
C LYS A 569 -23.85 10.06 13.55
N LYS A 570 -23.42 9.05 14.31
CA LYS A 570 -23.45 8.99 15.76
C LYS A 570 -22.15 8.32 16.20
N LEU A 571 -21.50 8.90 17.21
CA LEU A 571 -20.33 8.31 17.85
C LEU A 571 -20.75 7.86 19.26
N PRO A 572 -21.16 6.60 19.45
CA PRO A 572 -21.45 6.11 20.79
C PRO A 572 -20.16 6.07 21.60
N SER A 573 -20.11 6.68 22.77
CA SER A 573 -18.92 6.64 23.62
C SER A 573 -19.24 6.24 25.05
N ILE A 574 -18.31 5.53 25.70
CA ILE A 574 -18.43 5.22 27.14
C ILE A 574 -18.44 6.49 28.01
N SER A 575 -17.92 7.60 27.47
CA SER A 575 -18.00 8.91 28.14
C SER A 575 -19.37 9.58 28.02
N ASP A 576 -20.30 9.06 27.20
CA ASP A 576 -21.57 9.73 26.91
C ASP A 576 -22.50 9.90 28.13
N VAL A 577 -22.29 9.07 29.15
CA VAL A 577 -23.01 9.11 30.44
C VAL A 577 -22.59 10.29 31.33
N TYR A 578 -21.42 10.89 31.08
CA TYR A 578 -20.92 12.05 31.83
C TYR A 578 -21.35 13.36 31.17
N HIS A 579 -21.54 14.43 31.94
CA HIS A 579 -21.75 15.75 31.33
C HIS A 579 -20.50 16.24 30.60
N SER A 580 -20.66 16.95 29.47
CA SER A 580 -19.55 17.42 28.61
C SER A 580 -18.48 18.21 29.39
N GLN A 581 -18.87 19.04 30.35
CA GLN A 581 -17.93 19.81 31.17
C GLN A 581 -17.08 18.95 32.13
N ASN A 582 -17.52 17.72 32.39
CA ASN A 582 -16.83 16.74 33.23
C ASN A 582 -16.03 15.71 32.39
N ARG A 583 -15.95 15.91 31.06
CA ARG A 583 -15.17 15.07 30.15
C ARG A 583 -13.88 15.80 29.77
N TYR A 584 -12.73 15.19 30.07
CA TYR A 584 -11.41 15.77 29.84
C TYR A 584 -10.58 14.91 28.90
N VAL A 585 -9.86 15.56 28.00
CA VAL A 585 -8.79 14.97 27.20
C VAL A 585 -7.47 15.53 27.69
N ILE A 586 -6.49 14.67 27.94
CA ILE A 586 -5.14 15.08 28.30
C ILE A 586 -4.16 14.41 27.34
N HIS A 587 -3.49 15.23 26.53
CA HIS A 587 -2.36 14.80 25.72
C HIS A 587 -1.40 15.96 25.58
N LEU A 588 -0.23 15.86 26.21
CA LEU A 588 0.77 16.93 26.24
C LEU A 588 1.55 17.09 24.91
N GLY A 589 1.06 16.49 23.82
CA GLY A 589 1.51 16.76 22.45
C GLY A 589 0.59 17.76 21.73
N GLU A 590 0.46 17.61 20.42
CA GLU A 590 -0.35 18.50 19.58
C GLU A 590 -1.77 17.95 19.29
N THR A 591 -2.79 18.80 19.40
CA THR A 591 -4.21 18.43 19.22
C THR A 591 -4.60 18.15 17.77
N LYS A 592 -3.86 18.71 16.79
CA LYS A 592 -4.15 18.52 15.36
C LYS A 592 -3.72 17.16 14.83
N LEU A 593 -2.74 16.53 15.47
CA LEU A 593 -2.26 15.22 15.06
C LEU A 593 -3.42 14.21 15.17
N TYR A 594 -3.58 13.36 14.15
CA TYR A 594 -4.69 12.41 14.02
C TYR A 594 -6.11 13.02 14.12
N SER A 595 -6.26 14.33 13.88
CA SER A 595 -7.52 15.05 14.03
C SER A 595 -8.15 14.97 15.43
N ARG A 596 -7.34 14.78 16.49
CA ARG A 596 -7.86 14.61 17.86
C ARG A 596 -8.79 15.73 18.29
N GLY A 597 -8.41 17.00 18.06
CA GLY A 597 -9.25 18.15 18.41
C GLY A 597 -10.65 18.10 17.79
N GLU A 598 -10.77 17.69 16.52
CA GLU A 598 -12.07 17.55 15.84
C GLU A 598 -12.86 16.34 16.37
N VAL A 599 -12.18 15.21 16.57
CA VAL A 599 -12.80 13.95 17.02
C VAL A 599 -13.33 14.10 18.44
N TYR A 600 -12.54 14.61 19.37
CA TYR A 600 -12.97 14.84 20.75
C TYR A 600 -14.05 15.90 20.88
N GLY A 601 -14.00 16.95 20.06
CA GLY A 601 -15.09 17.91 19.96
C GLY A 601 -16.40 17.27 19.50
N LYS A 602 -16.35 16.33 18.54
CA LYS A 602 -17.51 15.53 18.11
C LYS A 602 -18.01 14.55 19.17
N LEU A 603 -17.12 14.05 20.04
CA LEU A 603 -17.43 13.20 21.20
C LEU A 603 -17.94 14.01 22.40
N GLY A 604 -18.06 15.33 22.28
CA GLY A 604 -18.61 16.19 23.32
C GLY A 604 -17.71 16.39 24.53
N PHE A 605 -16.38 16.34 24.35
CA PHE A 605 -15.41 16.73 25.38
C PHE A 605 -15.22 18.26 25.36
N ASP A 606 -15.49 18.92 26.48
CA ASP A 606 -15.38 20.38 26.57
C ASP A 606 -13.94 20.86 26.83
N SER A 607 -13.09 20.02 27.43
CA SER A 607 -11.75 20.39 27.84
C SER A 607 -10.70 19.46 27.24
N PHE A 608 -9.81 20.02 26.44
CA PHE A 608 -8.58 19.36 25.98
C PHE A 608 -7.39 20.10 26.58
N ILE A 609 -6.56 19.42 27.37
CA ILE A 609 -5.28 19.89 27.90
C ILE A 609 -4.14 19.42 26.99
N ALA A 610 -3.40 20.36 26.40
CA ALA A 610 -2.28 20.06 25.49
C ALA A 610 -1.25 21.19 25.42
N ASN A 611 -0.04 20.90 24.91
CA ASN A 611 1.01 21.89 24.67
C ASN A 611 0.83 22.61 23.32
N ASP A 612 -0.39 23.07 23.03
CA ASP A 612 -0.64 23.88 21.84
C ASP A 612 -1.64 25.01 22.09
N ASN A 613 -1.68 25.96 21.16
CA ASN A 613 -2.48 27.17 21.30
C ASN A 613 -3.99 26.96 21.06
N LEU A 614 -4.42 25.74 20.74
CA LEU A 614 -5.82 25.39 20.50
C LEU A 614 -6.45 24.67 21.70
N ALA A 615 -5.65 24.36 22.73
CA ALA A 615 -6.03 23.64 23.93
C ALA A 615 -5.93 24.52 25.19
N LEU A 616 -6.46 24.00 26.30
CA LEU A 616 -6.14 24.52 27.63
C LEU A 616 -4.67 24.20 27.96
N PRO A 617 -3.90 25.17 28.46
CA PRO A 617 -2.51 24.92 28.79
C PRO A 617 -2.41 23.95 29.98
N PRO A 618 -1.43 23.02 29.97
CA PRO A 618 -1.21 22.14 31.10
C PRO A 618 -0.67 22.92 32.31
N THR A 619 -0.97 22.42 33.50
CA THR A 619 -0.39 22.92 34.76
C THR A 619 1.09 22.57 34.85
N GLU A 620 1.45 21.38 34.38
CA GLU A 620 2.82 20.89 34.30
C GLU A 620 3.09 20.20 32.97
N SER A 621 4.29 20.39 32.40
CA SER A 621 4.75 19.67 31.21
C SER A 621 6.27 19.57 31.16
N ILE A 622 6.85 18.98 32.21
CA ILE A 622 8.28 18.72 32.29
C ILE A 622 8.61 17.52 31.39
N LYS A 623 9.73 17.59 30.66
CA LYS A 623 10.18 16.49 29.81
C LYS A 623 10.95 15.44 30.61
N TYR A 624 10.80 14.18 30.24
CA TYR A 624 11.67 13.08 30.65
C TYR A 624 12.09 12.32 29.39
N GLY A 625 13.39 12.33 29.08
CA GLY A 625 13.85 12.04 27.72
C GLY A 625 13.48 13.18 26.74
N ASN A 626 12.90 12.83 25.59
CA ASN A 626 12.61 13.79 24.52
C ASN A 626 11.22 14.46 24.63
N PHE A 627 10.28 13.81 25.33
CA PHE A 627 8.85 14.15 25.34
C PHE A 627 8.37 14.50 26.76
N PRO A 628 7.19 15.15 26.91
CA PRO A 628 6.58 15.39 28.22
C PRO A 628 6.43 14.10 29.03
N SER A 629 6.73 14.18 30.33
CA SER A 629 6.76 13.03 31.22
C SER A 629 5.38 12.50 31.57
N ASP A 630 5.32 11.21 31.91
CA ASP A 630 4.10 10.57 32.41
C ASP A 630 3.70 11.19 33.76
N SER A 631 4.68 11.54 34.61
CA SER A 631 4.43 12.31 35.85
C SER A 631 3.71 13.63 35.60
N SER A 632 4.14 14.41 34.59
CA SER A 632 3.45 15.66 34.24
C SER A 632 2.03 15.39 33.78
N THR A 633 1.84 14.34 32.98
CA THR A 633 0.51 13.91 32.49
C THR A 633 -0.40 13.55 33.67
N TYR A 634 0.08 12.75 34.62
CA TYR A 634 -0.67 12.36 35.82
C TYR A 634 -0.96 13.55 36.74
N GLN A 635 -0.04 14.49 36.88
CA GLN A 635 -0.27 15.70 37.66
C GLN A 635 -1.41 16.55 37.06
N ASN A 636 -1.50 16.66 35.73
CA ASN A 636 -2.63 17.34 35.09
C ASN A 636 -3.97 16.62 35.32
N ILE A 637 -3.99 15.29 35.47
CA ILE A 637 -5.20 14.58 35.90
C ILE A 637 -5.57 15.00 37.32
N LEU A 638 -4.61 14.91 38.25
CA LEU A 638 -4.81 15.24 39.67
C LEU A 638 -5.31 16.67 39.87
N ASP A 639 -4.79 17.62 39.10
CA ASP A 639 -5.18 19.04 39.17
C ASP A 639 -6.59 19.32 38.62
N LYS A 640 -7.15 18.38 37.84
CA LYS A 640 -8.50 18.49 37.25
C LYS A 640 -9.53 17.61 37.95
N LEU A 641 -9.11 16.70 38.81
CA LEU A 641 -10.03 15.86 39.59
C LEU A 641 -10.87 16.73 40.55
N ASP A 642 -12.18 16.57 40.50
CA ASP A 642 -13.13 17.14 41.46
C ASP A 642 -13.84 16.02 42.22
N MET A 643 -13.61 15.98 43.52
CA MET A 643 -14.16 14.97 44.43
C MET A 643 -15.69 15.00 44.54
N ASN A 644 -16.34 16.08 44.10
CA ASN A 644 -17.79 16.24 44.15
C ASN A 644 -18.48 15.91 42.82
N GLN A 645 -17.72 15.58 41.77
CA GLN A 645 -18.24 15.30 40.43
C GLN A 645 -17.78 13.92 39.98
N SER A 646 -18.61 13.24 39.18
CA SER A 646 -18.15 12.11 38.38
C SER A 646 -17.60 12.65 37.07
N GLN A 647 -16.38 12.25 36.73
CA GLN A 647 -15.65 12.75 35.56
C GLN A 647 -15.16 11.59 34.69
N PHE A 648 -14.94 11.89 33.42
CA PHE A 648 -14.30 10.97 32.49
C PHE A 648 -13.02 11.60 31.92
N PHE A 649 -11.90 10.90 32.02
CA PHE A 649 -10.63 11.32 31.47
C PHE A 649 -10.20 10.37 30.35
N SER A 650 -9.94 10.93 29.16
CA SER A 650 -9.21 10.25 28.08
C SER A 650 -7.78 10.78 28.04
N VAL A 651 -6.82 9.97 28.47
CA VAL A 651 -5.42 10.37 28.67
C VAL A 651 -4.53 9.61 27.71
N ILE A 652 -3.68 10.35 27.00
CA ILE A 652 -2.71 9.81 26.04
C ILE A 652 -1.34 10.33 26.44
N THR A 653 -0.49 9.46 27.00
CA THR A 653 0.85 9.84 27.42
C THR A 653 1.78 10.05 26.21
N TYR A 654 2.98 10.59 26.43
CA TYR A 654 3.91 10.90 25.34
C TYR A 654 5.37 10.52 25.64
N GLN A 655 5.73 10.25 26.90
CA GLN A 655 7.11 10.06 27.37
C GLN A 655 7.89 9.00 26.56
N ASN A 656 7.23 7.88 26.28
CA ASN A 656 7.83 6.69 25.70
C ASN A 656 7.73 6.65 24.17
N HIS A 657 7.38 7.76 23.52
CA HIS A 657 7.32 7.85 22.06
C HIS A 657 8.74 7.87 21.45
N VAL A 658 8.86 7.44 20.19
CA VAL A 658 10.11 7.48 19.40
C VAL A 658 10.47 8.92 18.97
N PRO A 659 11.76 9.32 18.94
CA PRO A 659 12.97 8.56 19.29
C PRO A 659 13.23 8.48 20.80
N TRP A 660 13.65 7.30 21.27
CA TRP A 660 14.04 7.07 22.65
C TRP A 660 15.50 7.51 22.88
N SER A 661 15.70 8.44 23.80
CA SER A 661 17.04 8.96 24.13
C SER A 661 17.10 9.35 25.59
N ILE A 662 17.67 8.47 26.42
CA ILE A 662 17.94 8.76 27.83
C ILE A 662 19.13 7.94 28.34
N GLY A 663 20.08 8.61 28.99
CA GLY A 663 21.32 7.98 29.47
C GLY A 663 21.17 7.30 30.84
N GLU A 664 20.22 7.74 31.65
CA GLU A 664 20.05 7.30 33.04
C GLU A 664 18.65 6.70 33.28
N PRO A 665 18.51 5.77 34.24
CA PRO A 665 19.57 5.10 34.99
C PRO A 665 20.43 4.17 34.09
N SER A 666 21.74 4.41 34.08
CA SER A 666 22.67 3.76 33.13
C SER A 666 22.84 2.26 33.36
N GLU A 667 22.57 1.77 34.58
CA GLU A 667 22.56 0.35 34.96
C GLU A 667 21.44 -0.46 34.29
N ILE A 668 20.36 0.20 33.84
CA ILE A 668 19.30 -0.44 33.05
C ILE A 668 19.79 -0.55 31.61
N THR A 669 19.97 -1.79 31.16
CA THR A 669 20.41 -2.14 29.82
C THR A 669 19.55 -3.28 29.28
N GLY A 670 19.39 -3.32 27.97
CA GLY A 670 18.70 -4.39 27.28
C GLY A 670 19.50 -4.88 26.08
N VAL A 671 19.50 -6.20 25.89
CA VAL A 671 20.13 -6.87 24.76
C VAL A 671 19.17 -7.85 24.12
N GLY A 672 19.17 -7.90 22.79
CA GLY A 672 18.41 -8.86 22.00
C GLY A 672 19.31 -9.80 21.21
N GLU A 673 18.93 -11.07 21.10
CA GLU A 673 19.61 -12.03 20.22
C GLU A 673 19.55 -11.56 18.76
N GLY A 674 20.71 -11.42 18.13
CA GLY A 674 20.82 -10.97 16.74
C GLY A 674 20.62 -9.46 16.54
N PHE A 675 20.49 -8.67 17.60
CA PHE A 675 20.34 -7.22 17.49
C PHE A 675 21.68 -6.55 17.17
N SER A 676 21.63 -5.51 16.34
CA SER A 676 22.73 -4.58 16.13
C SER A 676 23.02 -3.73 17.38
N ALA A 677 24.16 -3.05 17.38
CA ALA A 677 24.52 -2.13 18.47
C ALA A 677 23.49 -1.00 18.64
N ASP A 678 22.95 -0.49 17.53
CA ASP A 678 21.95 0.58 17.55
C ASP A 678 20.60 0.08 18.09
N GLU A 679 20.16 -1.13 17.73
CA GLU A 679 18.92 -1.73 18.25
C GLU A 679 19.03 -2.00 19.76
N ASN A 680 20.17 -2.52 20.23
CA ASN A 680 20.41 -2.72 21.67
C ASN A 680 20.44 -1.39 22.45
N ASN A 681 20.98 -0.34 21.85
CA ASN A 681 20.97 1.00 22.44
C ASN A 681 19.53 1.54 22.54
N GLN A 682 18.73 1.41 21.48
CA GLN A 682 17.31 1.79 21.51
C GLN A 682 16.52 1.01 22.56
N LEU A 683 16.71 -0.31 22.65
CA LEU A 683 16.09 -1.15 23.68
C LEU A 683 16.46 -0.69 25.10
N SER A 684 17.74 -0.36 25.33
CA SER A 684 18.21 0.12 26.64
C SER A 684 17.56 1.46 27.01
N ASN A 685 17.53 2.42 26.07
CA ASN A 685 16.90 3.72 26.31
C ASN A 685 15.39 3.59 26.55
N PHE A 686 14.70 2.75 25.78
CA PHE A 686 13.28 2.47 25.97
C PHE A 686 13.01 1.84 27.33
N SER A 687 13.82 0.86 27.75
CA SER A 687 13.67 0.17 29.05
C SER A 687 13.84 1.12 30.24
N ARG A 688 14.73 2.13 30.13
CA ARG A 688 14.88 3.19 31.14
C ARG A 688 13.63 4.07 31.26
N LEU A 689 13.02 4.41 30.13
CA LEU A 689 11.78 5.20 30.11
C LEU A 689 10.61 4.40 30.72
N LEU A 690 10.50 3.11 30.39
CA LEU A 690 9.51 2.22 31.00
C LEU A 690 9.66 2.12 32.52
N PHE A 691 10.91 2.03 33.01
CA PHE A 691 11.17 2.00 34.45
C PHE A 691 10.67 3.25 35.18
N GLU A 692 10.82 4.44 34.58
CA GLU A 692 10.25 5.66 35.15
C GLU A 692 8.71 5.64 35.07
N THR A 693 8.12 5.22 33.94
CA THR A 693 6.66 5.05 33.79
C THR A 693 6.08 4.14 34.88
N ASP A 694 6.73 3.00 35.16
CA ASP A 694 6.29 2.03 36.18
C ASP A 694 6.22 2.68 37.57
N LYS A 695 7.30 3.37 37.96
CA LYS A 695 7.40 4.07 39.24
C LYS A 695 6.35 5.17 39.39
N VAL A 696 6.24 6.08 38.42
CA VAL A 696 5.31 7.22 38.52
C VAL A 696 3.86 6.80 38.39
N THR A 697 3.57 5.67 37.73
CA THR A 697 2.24 5.07 37.69
C THR A 697 1.84 4.55 39.07
N LYS A 698 2.75 3.86 39.78
CA LYS A 698 2.51 3.43 41.16
C LYS A 698 2.23 4.62 42.08
N GLU A 699 3.06 5.67 42.01
CA GLU A 699 2.87 6.89 42.81
C GLU A 699 1.53 7.58 42.51
N PHE A 700 1.09 7.57 41.25
CA PHE A 700 -0.21 8.11 40.86
C PHE A 700 -1.38 7.31 41.45
N LEU A 701 -1.37 5.97 41.31
CA LEU A 701 -2.41 5.13 41.90
C LEU A 701 -2.43 5.22 43.43
N ASP A 702 -1.26 5.35 44.08
CA ASP A 702 -1.16 5.55 45.52
C ASP A 702 -1.86 6.84 45.96
N LYS A 703 -1.71 7.94 45.20
CA LYS A 703 -2.47 9.17 45.47
C LYS A 703 -3.98 8.96 45.31
N LEU A 704 -4.42 8.30 44.23
CA LEU A 704 -5.85 8.01 44.00
C LEU A 704 -6.45 7.09 45.08
N SER A 705 -5.65 6.17 45.63
CA SER A 705 -6.09 5.22 46.67
C SER A 705 -6.57 5.91 47.95
N THR A 706 -6.02 7.09 48.24
CA THR A 706 -6.37 7.90 49.42
C THR A 706 -7.64 8.73 49.26
N MET A 707 -8.22 8.75 48.05
CA MET A 707 -9.39 9.57 47.73
C MET A 707 -10.70 8.85 48.13
N GLU A 708 -11.68 9.63 48.62
CA GLU A 708 -12.99 9.08 49.05
C GLU A 708 -13.97 8.84 47.89
N LYS A 709 -13.81 9.54 46.76
CA LYS A 709 -14.59 9.31 45.53
C LYS A 709 -14.16 7.98 44.92
N LYS A 710 -15.12 7.23 44.38
CA LYS A 710 -14.84 6.03 43.58
C LYS A 710 -14.20 6.41 42.26
N ILE A 711 -13.02 5.84 41.99
CA ILE A 711 -12.19 6.10 40.83
C ILE A 711 -11.72 4.77 40.25
N THR A 712 -11.93 4.59 38.94
CA THR A 712 -11.43 3.43 38.19
C THR A 712 -10.51 3.88 37.06
N VAL A 713 -9.33 3.27 36.98
CA VAL A 713 -8.32 3.51 35.96
C VAL A 713 -8.29 2.32 35.01
N VAL A 714 -8.49 2.57 33.72
CA VAL A 714 -8.22 1.61 32.64
C VAL A 714 -6.89 1.99 32.03
N PHE A 715 -5.84 1.24 32.35
CA PHE A 715 -4.47 1.50 31.91
C PHE A 715 -4.05 0.45 30.88
N TYR A 716 -3.56 0.90 29.73
CA TYR A 716 -3.16 -0.01 28.66
C TYR A 716 -2.04 0.57 27.80
N GLY A 717 -1.16 -0.29 27.30
CA GLY A 717 -0.24 0.05 26.21
C GLY A 717 -0.94 -0.02 24.85
N ASP A 718 -0.67 0.91 23.95
CA ASP A 718 -1.31 0.95 22.63
C ASP A 718 -0.69 0.00 21.60
N HIS A 719 0.65 -0.02 21.49
CA HIS A 719 1.39 -0.95 20.63
C HIS A 719 2.79 -1.22 21.18
N LEU A 720 3.49 -2.25 20.66
CA LEU A 720 4.92 -2.39 20.92
C LEU A 720 5.71 -1.23 20.27
N PRO A 721 6.85 -0.81 20.84
CA PRO A 721 7.74 0.16 20.19
C PRO A 721 8.33 -0.42 18.90
N GLY A 722 8.47 0.42 17.87
CA GLY A 722 8.98 0.03 16.54
C GLY A 722 10.48 -0.32 16.46
N LEU A 723 11.11 -0.69 17.59
CA LEU A 723 12.56 -0.94 17.71
C LEU A 723 12.97 -2.39 17.45
N TYR A 724 12.06 -3.35 17.64
CA TYR A 724 12.37 -4.77 17.51
C TYR A 724 12.48 -5.20 16.04
N PRO A 725 13.51 -5.97 15.66
CA PRO A 725 13.65 -6.51 14.31
C PRO A 725 12.60 -7.60 14.05
N GLU A 726 12.16 -7.73 12.79
CA GLU A 726 11.16 -8.74 12.38
C GLU A 726 11.61 -10.18 12.65
N THR A 727 12.92 -10.43 12.64
CA THR A 727 13.51 -11.74 12.94
C THR A 727 13.14 -12.26 14.33
N LEU A 728 12.92 -11.36 15.30
CA LEU A 728 12.49 -11.69 16.66
C LEU A 728 11.11 -12.38 16.68
N PHE A 729 10.24 -12.04 15.74
CA PHE A 729 8.86 -12.49 15.69
C PHE A 729 8.64 -13.72 14.78
N LYS A 730 9.69 -14.26 14.16
CA LYS A 730 9.56 -15.38 13.19
C LYS A 730 8.92 -16.63 13.80
N ASN A 731 9.23 -16.94 15.05
CA ASN A 731 8.69 -18.12 15.74
C ASN A 731 7.33 -17.85 16.42
N ASN A 732 7.01 -16.58 16.68
CA ASN A 732 5.76 -16.18 17.32
C ASN A 732 5.32 -14.80 16.80
N SER A 733 4.69 -14.76 15.62
CA SER A 733 4.29 -13.50 15.00
C SER A 733 3.22 -12.73 15.77
N GLU A 734 2.44 -13.41 16.62
CA GLU A 734 1.38 -12.79 17.40
C GLU A 734 1.93 -11.90 18.52
N SER A 735 3.06 -12.29 19.12
CA SER A 735 3.73 -11.52 20.19
C SER A 735 4.06 -10.07 19.81
N LYS A 736 4.23 -9.80 18.50
CA LYS A 736 4.44 -8.46 17.94
C LYS A 736 3.31 -7.47 18.24
N TYR A 737 2.12 -7.99 18.52
CA TYR A 737 0.88 -7.21 18.64
C TYR A 737 0.27 -7.30 20.05
N LEU A 738 1.02 -7.75 21.06
CA LEU A 738 0.51 -7.95 22.43
C LEU A 738 1.11 -6.94 23.42
N THR A 739 0.32 -5.97 23.86
CA THR A 739 0.66 -5.02 24.93
C THR A 739 0.02 -5.42 26.25
N ASP A 740 0.36 -4.69 27.32
CA ASP A 740 -0.14 -4.95 28.66
C ASP A 740 -1.33 -4.05 29.02
N TYR A 741 -2.23 -4.54 29.87
CA TYR A 741 -3.26 -3.72 30.48
C TYR A 741 -3.60 -4.13 31.91
N PHE A 742 -4.16 -3.19 32.67
CA PHE A 742 -4.92 -3.45 33.88
C PHE A 742 -6.11 -2.50 34.01
N ILE A 743 -7.13 -2.93 34.75
CA ILE A 743 -8.23 -2.10 35.23
C ILE A 743 -8.18 -2.12 36.75
N TRP A 744 -7.97 -0.97 37.37
CA TRP A 744 -7.78 -0.82 38.81
C TRP A 744 -8.80 0.16 39.37
N SER A 745 -9.44 -0.19 40.48
CA SER A 745 -10.36 0.69 41.20
C SER A 745 -9.82 0.99 42.61
N ASN A 746 -9.93 2.24 43.05
CA ASN A 746 -9.47 2.63 44.38
C ASN A 746 -10.36 2.09 45.52
N LYS A 747 -11.63 1.82 45.20
CA LYS A 747 -12.64 1.17 46.05
C LYS A 747 -13.22 -0.01 45.28
N ASP A 748 -13.69 -1.02 46.00
CA ASP A 748 -14.38 -2.19 45.42
C ASP A 748 -13.59 -2.90 44.30
N ASN A 749 -12.25 -2.89 44.39
CA ASN A 749 -11.38 -3.48 43.37
C ASN A 749 -11.61 -4.99 43.24
N GLN A 750 -11.56 -5.50 42.01
CA GLN A 750 -11.72 -6.94 41.76
C GLN A 750 -10.86 -7.46 40.62
N LYS A 751 -10.61 -8.77 40.66
CA LYS A 751 -9.85 -9.51 39.66
C LYS A 751 -10.75 -10.45 38.86
N LEU A 752 -11.18 -10.00 37.70
CA LEU A 752 -11.88 -10.80 36.70
C LEU A 752 -10.87 -11.44 35.74
N ASN A 753 -11.25 -12.57 35.14
CA ASN A 753 -10.38 -13.32 34.24
C ASN A 753 -10.59 -12.91 32.77
N PHE A 754 -9.77 -11.96 32.29
CA PHE A 754 -9.75 -11.51 30.90
C PHE A 754 -8.30 -11.51 30.37
N PRO A 755 -7.71 -12.69 30.11
CA PRO A 755 -6.27 -12.80 29.85
C PRO A 755 -5.82 -12.12 28.55
N LEU A 756 -6.72 -12.00 27.57
CA LEU A 756 -6.47 -11.34 26.30
C LEU A 756 -7.72 -10.57 25.86
N VAL A 757 -7.55 -9.29 25.51
CA VAL A 757 -8.63 -8.41 25.06
C VAL A 757 -8.21 -7.65 23.80
N ASN A 758 -9.16 -7.13 23.02
CA ASN A 758 -8.89 -6.08 22.04
C ASN A 758 -9.13 -4.70 22.70
N SER A 759 -8.56 -3.66 22.12
CA SER A 759 -8.78 -2.28 22.58
C SER A 759 -10.26 -1.88 22.59
N SER A 760 -11.08 -2.42 21.68
CA SER A 760 -12.53 -2.20 21.64
C SER A 760 -13.32 -2.90 22.76
N ASP A 761 -12.72 -3.84 23.50
CA ASP A 761 -13.40 -4.55 24.58
C ASP A 761 -13.40 -3.76 25.90
N PHE A 762 -12.52 -2.77 26.07
CA PHE A 762 -12.34 -2.06 27.33
C PHE A 762 -13.62 -1.46 27.93
N PRO A 763 -14.56 -0.87 27.17
CA PRO A 763 -15.85 -0.46 27.74
C PRO A 763 -16.62 -1.60 28.40
N ALA A 764 -16.68 -2.79 27.78
CA ALA A 764 -17.38 -3.94 28.33
C ALA A 764 -16.65 -4.49 29.57
N VAL A 765 -15.32 -4.58 29.51
CA VAL A 765 -14.49 -5.07 30.63
C VAL A 765 -14.55 -4.10 31.82
N LEU A 766 -14.54 -2.78 31.58
CA LEU A 766 -14.75 -1.76 32.62
C LEU A 766 -16.09 -1.94 33.32
N LEU A 767 -17.18 -2.07 32.55
CA LEU A 767 -18.52 -2.21 33.12
C LEU A 767 -18.67 -3.52 33.90
N ALA A 768 -17.99 -4.59 33.48
CA ALA A 768 -17.90 -5.82 34.27
C ALA A 768 -17.10 -5.61 35.56
N HIS A 769 -15.92 -4.99 35.47
CA HIS A 769 -15.02 -4.72 36.60
C HIS A 769 -15.62 -3.79 37.65
N THR A 770 -16.51 -2.87 37.27
CA THR A 770 -17.19 -1.96 38.22
C THR A 770 -18.56 -2.48 38.66
N ASN A 771 -18.96 -3.67 38.19
CA ASN A 771 -20.32 -4.21 38.39
C ASN A 771 -21.43 -3.22 37.97
N SER A 772 -21.16 -2.46 36.91
CA SER A 772 -22.01 -1.40 36.39
C SER A 772 -23.02 -1.91 35.38
N LYS A 773 -24.25 -1.38 35.45
CA LYS A 773 -25.31 -1.65 34.48
C LYS A 773 -24.89 -1.29 33.05
N VAL A 774 -25.44 -2.01 32.08
CA VAL A 774 -25.15 -1.87 30.65
C VAL A 774 -26.37 -1.38 29.88
N SER A 775 -26.14 -0.61 28.82
CA SER A 775 -27.14 -0.34 27.78
C SER A 775 -27.24 -1.55 26.83
N PRO A 776 -28.24 -1.61 25.93
CA PRO A 776 -28.29 -2.64 24.87
C PRO A 776 -27.02 -2.69 24.03
N TYR A 777 -26.42 -1.54 23.71
CA TYR A 777 -25.15 -1.48 23.01
C TYR A 777 -24.01 -2.14 23.79
N TYR A 778 -23.87 -1.82 25.08
CA TYR A 778 -22.83 -2.44 25.93
C TYR A 778 -23.14 -3.90 26.27
N ALA A 779 -24.40 -4.34 26.20
CA ALA A 779 -24.77 -5.74 26.30
C ALA A 779 -24.28 -6.54 25.08
N LEU A 780 -24.38 -5.98 23.86
CA LEU A 780 -23.74 -6.54 22.67
C LEU A 780 -22.23 -6.62 22.83
N LEU A 781 -21.57 -5.55 23.29
CA LEU A 781 -20.12 -5.58 23.51
C LEU A 781 -19.70 -6.57 24.61
N THR A 782 -20.54 -6.78 25.61
CA THR A 782 -20.33 -7.82 26.65
C THR A 782 -20.38 -9.21 26.02
N ASP A 783 -21.36 -9.50 25.17
CA ASP A 783 -21.43 -10.77 24.46
C ASP A 783 -20.21 -10.96 23.53
N VAL A 784 -19.69 -9.89 22.91
CA VAL A 784 -18.50 -9.94 22.05
C VAL A 784 -17.27 -10.41 22.83
N ILE A 785 -16.94 -9.79 23.97
CA ILE A 785 -15.79 -10.24 24.78
C ILE A 785 -16.00 -11.67 25.32
N GLU A 786 -17.23 -12.05 25.64
CA GLU A 786 -17.54 -13.40 26.13
C GLU A 786 -17.40 -14.47 25.04
N LYS A 787 -17.79 -14.18 23.79
CA LYS A 787 -18.07 -15.21 22.78
C LYS A 787 -17.29 -15.06 21.46
N SER A 788 -16.82 -13.86 21.11
CA SER A 788 -16.33 -13.61 19.75
C SER A 788 -15.13 -12.66 19.62
N SER A 789 -14.53 -12.23 20.73
CA SER A 789 -13.34 -11.36 20.67
C SER A 789 -12.06 -12.15 20.36
N VAL A 790 -10.94 -11.43 20.39
CA VAL A 790 -9.63 -11.85 19.89
C VAL A 790 -8.98 -13.01 20.64
N ASP A 791 -9.50 -13.38 21.82
CA ASP A 791 -9.07 -14.54 22.59
C ASP A 791 -9.72 -15.85 22.11
N LYS A 792 -10.74 -15.77 21.25
CA LYS A 792 -11.41 -16.92 20.63
C LYS A 792 -10.78 -17.19 19.26
N THR A 793 -9.95 -18.24 19.18
CA THR A 793 -9.27 -18.62 17.92
C THR A 793 -10.22 -19.22 16.89
N GLU A 794 -11.25 -19.94 17.34
CA GLU A 794 -12.35 -20.47 16.53
C GLU A 794 -13.68 -20.05 17.15
N LEU A 795 -14.58 -19.51 16.32
CA LEU A 795 -15.92 -19.12 16.76
C LEU A 795 -16.88 -20.28 16.59
N ASP A 796 -17.62 -20.60 17.64
CA ASP A 796 -18.80 -21.45 17.54
C ASP A 796 -19.97 -20.70 16.86
N GLU A 797 -21.12 -21.35 16.71
CA GLU A 797 -22.28 -20.74 16.04
C GLU A 797 -22.74 -19.45 16.75
N GLU A 798 -22.71 -19.43 18.08
CA GLU A 798 -23.14 -18.26 18.86
C GLU A 798 -22.12 -17.10 18.78
N GLY A 799 -20.82 -17.42 18.80
CA GLY A 799 -19.74 -16.47 18.58
C GLY A 799 -19.79 -15.87 17.19
N GLN A 800 -20.03 -16.68 16.16
CA GLN A 800 -20.17 -16.19 14.78
C GLN A 800 -21.38 -15.25 14.62
N LEU A 801 -22.53 -15.62 15.22
CA LEU A 801 -23.71 -14.75 15.25
C LEU A 801 -23.45 -13.43 15.96
N THR A 802 -22.74 -13.46 17.10
CA THR A 802 -22.39 -12.26 17.87
C THR A 802 -21.44 -11.34 17.08
N ALA A 803 -20.45 -11.91 16.40
CA ALA A 803 -19.55 -11.15 15.52
C ALA A 803 -20.31 -10.51 14.35
N ASP A 804 -21.28 -11.21 13.77
CA ASP A 804 -22.09 -10.69 12.66
C ASP A 804 -23.09 -9.61 13.12
N ASP A 805 -23.64 -9.74 14.32
CA ASP A 805 -24.47 -8.72 14.96
C ASP A 805 -23.66 -7.42 15.17
N LEU A 806 -22.44 -7.53 15.72
CA LEU A 806 -21.54 -6.38 15.86
C LEU A 806 -21.22 -5.75 14.51
N LYS A 807 -20.93 -6.55 13.48
CA LYS A 807 -20.68 -6.03 12.11
C LYS A 807 -21.87 -5.27 11.56
N LEU A 808 -23.10 -5.75 11.78
CA LEU A 808 -24.32 -5.06 11.35
C LEU A 808 -24.50 -3.72 12.04
N ILE A 809 -24.30 -3.67 13.37
CA ILE A 809 -24.40 -2.44 14.16
C ILE A 809 -23.30 -1.44 13.77
N GLN A 810 -22.05 -1.90 13.69
CA GLN A 810 -20.91 -1.08 13.27
C GLN A 810 -21.09 -0.54 11.85
N TYR A 811 -21.57 -1.36 10.91
CA TYR A 811 -21.88 -0.92 9.55
C TYR A 811 -22.98 0.15 9.54
N ASP A 812 -24.06 -0.03 10.33
CA ASP A 812 -25.18 0.92 10.38
C ASP A 812 -24.77 2.32 10.81
N ILE A 813 -23.92 2.44 11.84
CA ILE A 813 -23.48 3.71 12.42
C ILE A 813 -22.31 4.37 11.66
N THR A 814 -21.54 3.59 10.89
CA THR A 814 -20.39 4.09 10.11
C THR A 814 -20.79 4.54 8.71
N VAL A 815 -21.06 3.60 7.80
CA VAL A 815 -21.31 3.89 6.37
C VAL A 815 -22.72 3.54 5.90
N GLY A 816 -23.51 2.90 6.77
CA GLY A 816 -24.86 2.47 6.50
C GLY A 816 -25.88 3.61 6.42
N LYS A 817 -27.15 3.21 6.44
CA LYS A 817 -28.33 4.09 6.45
C LYS A 817 -28.59 4.72 7.82
N ASN A 818 -27.92 4.28 8.89
CA ASN A 818 -28.12 4.75 10.25
C ASN A 818 -29.57 4.59 10.70
N TYR A 819 -30.06 3.35 10.69
CA TYR A 819 -31.38 3.00 11.20
C TYR A 819 -31.44 3.15 12.73
N LEU A 820 -30.33 2.94 13.44
CA LEU A 820 -30.19 3.10 14.89
C LEU A 820 -30.51 4.50 15.40
N LYS A 821 -30.49 5.54 14.54
CA LYS A 821 -30.91 6.90 14.94
C LYS A 821 -32.34 6.98 15.50
N ASN A 822 -33.19 6.01 15.18
CA ASN A 822 -34.57 5.94 15.65
C ASN A 822 -34.72 5.21 16.99
N TYR A 823 -33.63 4.67 17.55
CA TYR A 823 -33.60 3.84 18.75
C TYR A 823 -32.58 4.42 19.74
N ALA A 824 -32.90 5.57 20.35
CA ALA A 824 -32.00 6.24 21.28
C ALA A 824 -31.70 5.37 22.52
N GLU A 825 -32.70 4.60 22.95
CA GLU A 825 -32.66 3.63 24.04
C GLU A 825 -31.62 2.52 23.86
N PHE A 826 -31.19 2.26 22.63
CA PHE A 826 -30.14 1.27 22.36
C PHE A 826 -28.81 1.65 23.02
N PHE A 827 -28.59 2.95 23.29
CA PHE A 827 -27.32 3.46 23.81
C PHE A 827 -27.39 3.94 25.26
N SER A 828 -28.56 3.92 25.90
CA SER A 828 -28.75 4.34 27.30
C SER A 828 -29.13 3.16 28.19
N VAL A 829 -28.77 3.22 29.47
CA VAL A 829 -29.29 2.30 30.48
C VAL A 829 -30.76 2.65 30.74
N GLU A 830 -31.67 1.67 30.70
CA GLU A 830 -33.05 1.89 31.14
C GLU A 830 -33.08 1.97 32.67
N ASN A 831 -33.68 3.04 33.20
CA ASN A 831 -33.86 3.27 34.63
C ASN A 831 -34.91 2.34 35.25
#